data_AF-A0A915EUX5-F1
#
_entry.id   AF-A0A915EUX5-F1
#
_cell.length_a   1.000
_cell.length_b   1.000
_cell.length_c   1.000
_cell.angle_alpha   90.00
_cell.angle_beta   90.00
_cell.angle_gamma   90.00
#
_symmetry.space_group_name_H-M   'P 1'
#
loop_
_entity.id
_entity.type
_entity.pdbx_description
1 polymer ?
#
loop_
_entity_poly.entity_id
_entity_poly.type
_entity_poly.pdbx_seq_one_letter_code
_entity_poly.pdbx_strand_id
1 'polypeptide(L)'
;MNVHVVFTRMWSCSLRPIISEMTNRLQASGLSARHVFQSIKPIEVGVMSKRDLEASLLKEVTRLRANLDASRREACGGVSMMDVANAAEIGILANVPTLSAVHNLRAHTGRIRTCTWAASDENLLSIGADNYICIWDVRSGLIRNIIDITMNQATAADSTPDLSVVFAGGLYANVEAFIHQPRPPEDGYSEYVPSAVFEHGGRINCITYLEGHKLLTAASVDGVVLWDINNVKMLSKCSHNTDVSAVLPLSSDGRSFVSGATDGVPRIWDVRQSRPFVCSMHGHESEISCVERHANEHTFVTGSDDAAVNLYDVRLDFPLASYNRTDAKSTAGDGFASTENKYLNHSGMDDEGNDQVTDEDAATTGVTGVGVSTSGRIIISGSRNGCIYIWDIFDLMSPVAVHREQGPVMALKMAHNKKGLAVITWGSAAQLQINGASPWPPKVGTYEQVVSHFDFHFHPLTFKQRFVYEGMKISSNVNFLLDIWYRTGGPIFFYCGNEGNILEFWNNTGFMFDIAPMFNALIVFAEHRYYGESTPFLNSFVQPYIGFLSIQEAMADFADLISVLKIQFNATSSPVIAFGGRFCDVYPNYFATSYGGMLAAYMRLRYPHIITGAVAASAPFKWVTGEEGLHPFFESIKEAYFNVSELCVPIIQAAYSEILRRSREGTSGLRNVTAELNLCTLLETGQDLDWMLRWSRNAFVVMSMMNYPYPSYGLPANPVNVSCNKAIEFGVQNPLAGLREAVGVLYDRSSELCFDYKTQYIDCADVTGCGLGNDSVAWDFQACTEIHLYDPSNATSNDLFPSLPKSLDDVDEYCFKKYGVRLSEKQLLTAFGPISNWKMTSNIVFSNGNLDPWMKGGVLKDVSKSVTALQISGGAHHLDLRGGNPADPPSVKVARQTEIEAISGWLKEYEN
;
A
#
# COMPACT_ATOMS: atom_id res chain seq x y z
N MET A 1 -23.97 10.68 -0.99
CA MET A 1 -25.17 11.55 -0.95
C MET A 1 -24.88 12.94 -1.50
N ASN A 2 -23.85 13.65 -1.03
CA ASN A 2 -23.60 15.06 -1.38
C ASN A 2 -23.31 15.33 -2.88
N VAL A 3 -22.49 14.49 -3.53
CA VAL A 3 -22.15 14.61 -4.97
C VAL A 3 -23.38 14.43 -5.89
N HIS A 4 -24.26 13.46 -5.58
CA HIS A 4 -25.51 13.24 -6.32
C HIS A 4 -26.47 14.45 -6.25
N VAL A 5 -26.50 15.16 -5.12
CA VAL A 5 -27.34 16.36 -4.94
C VAL A 5 -26.87 17.49 -5.87
N VAL A 6 -25.56 17.68 -6.02
CA VAL A 6 -24.96 18.67 -6.93
C VAL A 6 -25.37 18.39 -8.37
N PHE A 7 -25.15 17.16 -8.86
CA PHE A 7 -25.52 16.77 -10.23
C PHE A 7 -27.03 16.87 -10.50
N THR A 8 -27.86 16.53 -9.52
CA THR A 8 -29.33 16.63 -9.66
C THR A 8 -29.78 18.10 -9.74
N ARG A 9 -29.16 19.00 -8.98
CA ARG A 9 -29.44 20.45 -9.02
C ARG A 9 -28.97 21.08 -10.34
N MET A 10 -27.80 20.70 -10.86
CA MET A 10 -27.34 21.14 -12.18
C MET A 10 -28.28 20.67 -13.30
N TRP A 11 -28.73 19.41 -13.24
CA TRP A 11 -29.73 18.91 -14.18
C TRP A 11 -31.05 19.71 -14.11
N SER A 12 -31.51 20.05 -12.91
CA SER A 12 -32.71 20.88 -12.73
C SER A 12 -32.59 22.30 -13.32
N CYS A 13 -31.38 22.87 -13.37
CA CYS A 13 -31.11 24.15 -14.02
C CYS A 13 -31.26 24.06 -15.55
N SER A 14 -30.97 22.91 -16.16
CA SER A 14 -31.19 22.69 -17.60
C SER A 14 -32.66 22.41 -17.96
N LEU A 15 -33.47 21.89 -17.02
CA LEU A 15 -34.91 21.64 -17.20
C LEU A 15 -35.78 22.87 -16.89
N ARG A 16 -35.36 23.75 -15.97
CA ARG A 16 -36.11 24.96 -15.59
C ARG A 16 -36.45 25.89 -16.75
N PRO A 17 -35.55 26.19 -17.71
CA PRO A 17 -35.86 26.98 -18.89
C PRO A 17 -36.89 26.31 -19.79
N ILE A 18 -36.82 24.98 -19.95
CA ILE A 18 -37.77 24.20 -20.76
C ILE A 18 -39.17 24.26 -20.15
N ILE A 19 -39.27 24.05 -18.83
CA ILE A 19 -40.54 24.14 -18.11
C ILE A 19 -41.04 25.58 -18.09
N SER A 20 -40.20 26.57 -17.82
CA SER A 20 -40.55 28.00 -17.82
C SER A 20 -41.04 28.47 -19.19
N GLU A 21 -40.38 28.07 -20.28
CA GLU A 21 -40.79 28.42 -21.63
C GLU A 21 -42.04 27.66 -22.09
N MET A 22 -42.18 26.37 -21.74
CA MET A 22 -43.43 25.64 -21.93
C MET A 22 -44.58 26.28 -21.14
N THR A 23 -44.35 26.71 -19.90
CA THR A 23 -45.35 27.31 -19.01
C THR A 23 -45.72 28.72 -19.46
N ASN A 24 -44.76 29.54 -19.88
CA ASN A 24 -44.99 30.88 -20.45
C ASN A 24 -45.71 30.78 -21.80
N ARG A 25 -45.39 29.80 -22.65
CA ARG A 25 -46.11 29.55 -23.91
C ARG A 25 -47.53 29.00 -23.67
N LEU A 26 -47.74 28.18 -22.63
CA LEU A 26 -49.06 27.70 -22.20
C LEU A 26 -49.90 28.79 -21.53
N GLN A 27 -49.31 29.69 -20.74
CA GLN A 27 -50.00 30.83 -20.14
C GLN A 27 -50.31 31.94 -21.14
N ALA A 28 -49.45 32.15 -22.15
CA ALA A 28 -49.72 33.09 -23.24
C ALA A 28 -50.74 32.56 -24.27
N SER A 29 -51.08 31.27 -24.23
CA SER A 29 -52.06 30.65 -25.12
C SER A 29 -53.22 30.05 -24.35
N GLY A 30 -54.25 30.86 -24.08
CA GLY A 30 -55.56 30.33 -23.70
C GLY A 30 -56.04 29.32 -24.75
N LEU A 31 -55.95 28.02 -24.41
CA LEU A 31 -56.40 26.81 -25.09
C LEU A 31 -56.88 26.91 -26.56
N SER A 32 -56.13 26.25 -27.47
CA SER A 32 -56.64 25.33 -28.53
C SER A 32 -55.51 25.04 -29.53
N ALA A 33 -55.29 23.76 -29.83
CA ALA A 33 -54.21 23.19 -30.66
C ALA A 33 -54.13 23.69 -32.13
N ARG A 34 -54.85 24.76 -32.50
CA ARG A 34 -54.82 25.38 -33.83
C ARG A 34 -53.69 26.39 -34.05
N HIS A 35 -53.09 26.97 -33.01
CA HIS A 35 -52.08 28.03 -33.18
C HIS A 35 -50.61 27.54 -33.24
N VAL A 36 -50.29 26.33 -32.79
CA VAL A 36 -48.93 25.77 -32.90
C VAL A 36 -48.48 25.64 -34.38
N PHE A 37 -49.45 25.53 -35.29
CA PHE A 37 -49.20 25.49 -36.74
C PHE A 37 -48.94 26.87 -37.39
N GLN A 38 -49.14 27.99 -36.69
CA GLN A 38 -48.97 29.34 -37.27
C GLN A 38 -47.57 29.94 -37.07
N SER A 39 -46.74 29.39 -36.17
CA SER A 39 -45.35 29.82 -35.97
C SER A 39 -44.34 29.08 -36.86
N ILE A 40 -44.79 28.09 -37.64
CA ILE A 40 -44.02 27.51 -38.74
C ILE A 40 -44.17 28.50 -39.90
N LYS A 41 -43.07 29.10 -40.39
CA LYS A 41 -43.14 29.88 -41.63
C LYS A 41 -43.83 29.01 -42.69
N PRO A 42 -44.88 29.49 -43.38
CA PRO A 42 -45.51 28.70 -44.43
C PRO A 42 -44.43 28.41 -45.47
N ILE A 43 -44.04 27.13 -45.59
CA ILE A 43 -43.28 26.67 -46.75
C ILE A 43 -44.26 26.83 -47.91
N GLU A 44 -43.96 27.72 -48.85
CA GLU A 44 -44.78 27.90 -50.04
C GLU A 44 -44.93 26.54 -50.74
N VAL A 45 -46.13 25.97 -50.68
CA VAL A 45 -46.44 24.68 -51.31
C VAL A 45 -46.67 24.91 -52.80
N GLY A 46 -45.61 25.30 -53.50
CA GLY A 46 -45.52 25.29 -54.95
C GLY A 46 -44.79 24.03 -55.38
N VAL A 47 -45.54 23.00 -55.78
CA VAL A 47 -45.06 21.77 -56.45
C VAL A 47 -43.76 21.19 -55.85
N MET A 48 -43.74 20.93 -54.54
CA MET A 48 -42.62 20.23 -53.89
C MET A 48 -42.94 18.75 -53.71
N SER A 49 -41.99 17.86 -54.01
CA SER A 49 -42.19 16.43 -53.77
C SER A 49 -42.17 16.12 -52.27
N LYS A 50 -42.75 14.99 -51.85
CA LYS A 50 -42.77 14.56 -50.43
C LYS A 50 -41.35 14.54 -49.81
N ARG A 51 -40.31 14.21 -50.58
CA ARG A 51 -38.91 14.22 -50.12
C ARG A 51 -38.39 15.62 -49.84
N ASP A 52 -38.78 16.61 -50.65
CA ASP A 52 -38.32 17.99 -50.49
C ASP A 52 -38.98 18.67 -49.29
N LEU A 53 -40.24 18.30 -49.01
CA LEU A 53 -40.94 18.72 -47.80
C LEU A 53 -40.30 18.10 -46.54
N GLU A 54 -39.98 16.80 -46.56
CA GLU A 54 -39.28 16.11 -45.47
C GLU A 54 -37.88 16.72 -45.21
N ALA A 55 -37.14 17.05 -46.27
CA ALA A 55 -35.82 17.69 -46.15
C ALA A 55 -35.91 19.10 -45.56
N SER A 56 -36.92 19.89 -45.95
CA SER A 56 -37.15 21.24 -45.42
C SER A 56 -37.59 21.20 -43.96
N LEU A 57 -38.47 20.26 -43.60
CA LEU A 57 -38.90 20.02 -42.21
C LEU A 57 -37.71 19.62 -41.33
N LEU A 58 -36.86 18.73 -41.83
CA LEU A 58 -35.65 18.29 -41.13
C LEU A 58 -34.69 19.47 -40.89
N LYS A 59 -34.52 20.35 -41.89
CA LYS A 59 -33.69 21.55 -41.77
C LYS A 59 -34.22 22.51 -40.70
N GLU A 60 -35.53 22.70 -40.64
CA GLU A 60 -36.16 23.58 -39.64
C GLU A 60 -36.13 22.99 -38.23
N VAL A 61 -36.34 21.67 -38.08
CA VAL A 61 -36.16 20.95 -36.80
C VAL A 61 -34.71 21.06 -36.32
N THR A 62 -33.74 20.98 -37.23
CA THR A 62 -32.32 21.13 -36.92
C THR A 62 -31.99 22.55 -36.45
N ARG A 63 -32.57 23.57 -37.10
CA ARG A 63 -32.44 24.98 -36.70
C ARG A 63 -33.04 25.25 -35.31
N LEU A 64 -34.22 24.70 -35.03
CA LEU A 64 -34.89 24.86 -33.73
C LEU A 64 -34.14 24.15 -32.61
N ARG A 65 -33.56 22.97 -32.86
CA ARG A 65 -32.66 22.30 -31.91
C ARG A 65 -31.44 23.17 -31.60
N ALA A 66 -30.77 23.70 -32.62
CA ALA A 66 -29.60 24.58 -32.43
C ALA A 66 -29.92 25.84 -31.59
N ASN A 67 -31.08 26.47 -31.80
CA ASN A 67 -31.51 27.63 -31.00
C ASN A 67 -31.84 27.25 -29.54
N LEU A 68 -32.46 26.09 -29.33
CA LEU A 68 -32.75 25.57 -27.99
C LEU A 68 -31.44 25.27 -27.24
N ASP A 69 -30.47 24.64 -27.91
CA ASP A 69 -29.16 24.33 -27.34
C ASP A 69 -28.37 25.61 -27.02
N ALA A 70 -28.42 26.64 -27.88
CA ALA A 70 -27.82 27.95 -27.60
C ALA A 70 -28.44 28.63 -26.37
N SER A 71 -29.77 28.61 -26.23
CA SER A 71 -30.49 29.18 -25.08
C SER A 71 -30.20 28.39 -23.79
N ARG A 72 -30.03 27.07 -23.87
CA ARG A 72 -29.60 26.21 -22.75
C ARG A 72 -28.18 26.55 -22.30
N ARG A 73 -27.25 26.80 -23.23
CA ARG A 73 -25.88 27.22 -22.92
C ARG A 73 -25.83 28.58 -22.23
N GLU A 74 -26.63 29.54 -22.69
CA GLU A 74 -26.72 30.87 -22.08
C GLU A 74 -27.32 30.83 -20.66
N ALA A 75 -28.33 29.99 -20.42
CA ALA A 75 -28.95 29.81 -19.10
C ALA A 75 -28.07 29.02 -18.10
N CYS A 76 -27.24 28.09 -18.57
CA CYS A 76 -26.32 27.31 -17.74
C CYS A 76 -24.95 27.98 -17.53
N GLY A 77 -24.58 28.97 -18.35
CA GLY A 77 -23.27 29.63 -18.34
C GLY A 77 -22.90 30.40 -17.07
N GLY A 78 -23.81 30.51 -16.08
CA GLY A 78 -23.57 31.18 -14.80
C GLY A 78 -23.58 30.27 -13.56
N VAL A 79 -23.74 28.95 -13.70
CA VAL A 79 -23.77 28.00 -12.56
C VAL A 79 -22.65 26.98 -12.72
N SER A 80 -21.54 27.20 -12.03
CA SER A 80 -20.43 26.23 -11.98
C SER A 80 -20.69 25.14 -10.94
N MET A 81 -19.99 24.01 -11.08
CA MET A 81 -20.03 22.93 -10.08
C MET A 81 -19.59 23.43 -8.70
N MET A 82 -18.66 24.38 -8.66
CA MET A 82 -18.16 25.02 -7.44
C MET A 82 -19.22 25.91 -6.79
N ASP A 83 -20.02 26.65 -7.57
CA ASP A 83 -21.10 27.50 -7.03
C ASP A 83 -22.17 26.66 -6.33
N VAL A 84 -22.51 25.50 -6.91
CA VAL A 84 -23.48 24.57 -6.32
C VAL A 84 -22.92 23.86 -5.09
N ALA A 85 -21.62 23.55 -5.08
CA ALA A 85 -20.92 22.96 -3.94
C ALA A 85 -20.83 23.94 -2.75
N ASN A 86 -20.47 25.20 -3.01
CA ASN A 86 -20.43 26.27 -2.02
C ASN A 86 -21.82 26.54 -1.42
N ALA A 87 -22.87 26.58 -2.26
CA ALA A 87 -24.25 26.73 -1.80
C ALA A 87 -24.79 25.50 -1.02
N ALA A 88 -24.08 24.37 -1.06
CA ALA A 88 -24.36 23.17 -0.28
C ALA A 88 -23.39 22.98 0.89
N GLU A 89 -22.54 23.98 1.19
CA GLU A 89 -21.54 23.95 2.27
C GLU A 89 -20.54 22.77 2.15
N ILE A 90 -20.22 22.35 0.93
CA ILE A 90 -19.26 21.27 0.66
C ILE A 90 -17.87 21.90 0.46
N GLY A 91 -17.01 21.83 1.48
CA GLY A 91 -15.62 22.33 1.39
C GLY A 91 -14.68 21.40 0.62
N ILE A 92 -13.52 21.92 0.18
CA ILE A 92 -12.45 21.19 -0.53
C ILE A 92 -11.80 20.13 0.38
N LEU A 93 -11.44 18.98 -0.18
CA LEU A 93 -10.71 17.93 0.55
C LEU A 93 -9.30 18.42 0.94
N ALA A 94 -9.02 18.47 2.25
CA ALA A 94 -7.71 18.88 2.75
C ALA A 94 -6.68 17.73 2.83
N ASN A 95 -7.15 16.47 2.97
CA ASN A 95 -6.29 15.30 3.15
C ASN A 95 -6.68 14.22 2.13
N VAL A 96 -5.74 13.88 1.25
CA VAL A 96 -5.90 12.84 0.22
C VAL A 96 -4.92 11.70 0.54
N PRO A 97 -5.34 10.42 0.44
CA PRO A 97 -4.44 9.29 0.64
C PRO A 97 -3.21 9.35 -0.28
N THR A 98 -2.05 9.03 0.26
CA THR A 98 -0.81 8.91 -0.53
C THR A 98 -0.85 7.63 -1.35
N LEU A 99 -0.53 7.73 -2.64
CA LEU A 99 -0.30 6.57 -3.50
C LEU A 99 1.03 5.91 -3.10
N SER A 100 0.99 4.62 -2.77
CA SER A 100 2.16 3.80 -2.47
C SER A 100 2.17 2.54 -3.33
N ALA A 101 3.28 2.27 -4.01
CA ALA A 101 3.47 1.05 -4.78
C ALA A 101 3.52 -0.17 -3.85
N VAL A 102 2.57 -1.09 -4.05
CA VAL A 102 2.49 -2.39 -3.37
C VAL A 102 3.34 -3.41 -4.13
N HIS A 103 3.17 -3.48 -5.45
CA HIS A 103 3.91 -4.39 -6.31
C HIS A 103 4.60 -3.65 -7.45
N ASN A 104 5.87 -4.00 -7.71
CA ASN A 104 6.63 -3.58 -8.89
C ASN A 104 6.79 -4.77 -9.84
N LEU A 105 5.90 -4.89 -10.82
CA LEU A 105 5.82 -6.04 -11.70
C LEU A 105 6.85 -5.93 -12.83
N ARG A 106 7.74 -6.92 -12.94
CA ARG A 106 8.85 -6.97 -13.92
C ARG A 106 8.90 -8.34 -14.59
N ALA A 107 8.35 -8.44 -15.78
CA ALA A 107 8.43 -9.66 -16.61
C ALA A 107 8.77 -9.36 -18.06
N HIS A 108 8.25 -8.25 -18.60
CA HIS A 108 8.51 -7.88 -19.98
C HIS A 108 9.96 -7.48 -20.19
N THR A 109 10.55 -8.03 -21.25
CA THR A 109 11.90 -7.70 -21.73
C THR A 109 11.91 -6.47 -22.63
N GLY A 110 10.73 -6.08 -23.14
CA GLY A 110 10.48 -4.86 -23.91
C GLY A 110 9.59 -3.86 -23.17
N ARG A 111 9.32 -2.70 -23.80
CA ARG A 111 8.42 -1.67 -23.26
C ARG A 111 7.02 -2.25 -23.05
N ILE A 112 6.39 -1.94 -21.92
CA ILE A 112 4.99 -2.30 -21.68
C ILE A 112 4.13 -1.30 -22.47
N ARG A 113 3.28 -1.81 -23.37
CA ARG A 113 2.41 -1.00 -24.23
C ARG A 113 1.13 -0.59 -23.51
N THR A 114 0.53 -1.50 -22.76
CA THR A 114 -0.70 -1.24 -22.00
C THR A 114 -0.88 -2.27 -20.88
N CYS A 115 -1.79 -1.98 -19.96
CA CYS A 115 -2.31 -2.93 -18.99
C CYS A 115 -3.83 -2.84 -18.92
N THR A 116 -4.48 -3.92 -18.49
CA THR A 116 -5.91 -3.94 -18.20
C THR A 116 -6.20 -4.84 -17.01
N TRP A 117 -7.17 -4.45 -16.19
CA TRP A 117 -7.66 -5.30 -15.11
C TRP A 117 -8.59 -6.36 -15.69
N ALA A 118 -8.46 -7.60 -15.23
CA ALA A 118 -9.49 -8.59 -15.49
C ALA A 118 -10.77 -8.18 -14.76
N ALA A 119 -11.94 -8.58 -15.25
CA ALA A 119 -13.22 -8.13 -14.67
C ALA A 119 -13.41 -8.51 -13.18
N SER A 120 -12.67 -9.50 -12.66
CA SER A 120 -12.66 -9.88 -11.24
C SER A 120 -11.76 -9.01 -10.35
N ASP A 121 -10.92 -8.14 -10.93
CA ASP A 121 -9.84 -7.38 -10.28
C ASP A 121 -8.78 -8.22 -9.54
N GLU A 122 -8.89 -9.55 -9.53
CA GLU A 122 -7.89 -10.44 -8.92
C GLU A 122 -6.65 -10.60 -9.80
N ASN A 123 -6.80 -10.36 -11.10
CA ASN A 123 -5.73 -10.51 -12.07
C ASN A 123 -5.58 -9.25 -12.91
N LEU A 124 -4.35 -8.98 -13.32
CA LEU A 124 -3.98 -7.86 -14.18
C LEU A 124 -3.29 -8.41 -15.42
N LEU A 125 -3.65 -7.92 -16.60
CA LEU A 125 -3.02 -8.28 -17.86
C LEU A 125 -2.08 -7.14 -18.27
N SER A 126 -0.83 -7.46 -18.62
CA SER A 126 0.10 -6.51 -19.23
C SER A 126 0.56 -7.01 -20.58
N ILE A 127 0.72 -6.08 -21.53
CA ILE A 127 1.18 -6.38 -22.89
C ILE A 127 2.53 -5.72 -23.10
N GLY A 128 3.53 -6.50 -23.48
CA GLY A 128 4.86 -5.98 -23.80
C GLY A 128 5.13 -5.90 -25.29
N ALA A 129 6.06 -5.03 -25.66
CA ALA A 129 6.66 -4.97 -26.99
C ALA A 129 7.51 -6.22 -27.31
N ASP A 130 7.73 -7.09 -26.32
CA ASP A 130 8.31 -8.42 -26.48
C ASP A 130 7.32 -9.47 -26.99
N ASN A 131 6.11 -9.05 -27.35
CA ASN A 131 5.03 -9.88 -27.88
C ASN A 131 4.52 -10.96 -26.92
N TYR A 132 4.51 -10.65 -25.63
CA TYR A 132 3.84 -11.47 -24.62
C TYR A 132 2.73 -10.69 -23.92
N ILE A 133 1.70 -11.41 -23.49
CA ILE A 133 0.77 -10.97 -22.46
C ILE A 133 1.12 -11.71 -21.18
N CYS A 134 1.43 -10.97 -20.11
CA CYS A 134 1.58 -11.53 -18.78
C CYS A 134 0.27 -11.35 -18.00
N ILE A 135 -0.27 -12.44 -17.46
CA ILE A 135 -1.38 -12.44 -16.52
C ILE A 135 -0.79 -12.50 -15.12
N TRP A 136 -0.99 -11.45 -14.35
CA TRP A 136 -0.49 -11.30 -13.00
C TRP A 136 -1.59 -11.58 -11.99
N ASP A 137 -1.25 -12.29 -10.92
CA ASP A 137 -2.08 -12.31 -9.71
C ASP A 137 -1.79 -11.02 -8.91
N VAL A 138 -2.81 -10.20 -8.72
CA VAL A 138 -2.69 -8.87 -8.12
C VAL A 138 -2.32 -8.95 -6.64
N ARG A 139 -2.74 -10.02 -5.95
CA ARG A 139 -2.47 -10.22 -4.52
C ARG A 139 -1.00 -10.53 -4.27
N SER A 140 -0.45 -11.51 -4.98
CA SER A 140 0.92 -12.00 -4.80
C SER A 140 1.97 -11.22 -5.61
N GLY A 141 1.55 -10.50 -6.66
CA GLY A 141 2.46 -9.86 -7.61
C GLY A 141 3.20 -10.87 -8.51
N LEU A 142 2.80 -12.15 -8.52
CA LEU A 142 3.40 -13.20 -9.32
C LEU A 142 2.68 -13.37 -10.66
N ILE A 143 3.41 -13.89 -11.65
CA ILE A 143 2.84 -14.24 -12.96
C ILE A 143 2.06 -15.54 -12.79
N ARG A 144 0.77 -15.50 -13.13
CA ARG A 144 -0.10 -16.67 -13.19
C ARG A 144 0.05 -17.42 -14.51
N ASN A 145 0.14 -16.70 -15.62
CA ASN A 145 0.30 -17.27 -16.97
C ASN A 145 0.92 -16.26 -17.93
N ILE A 146 1.51 -16.77 -19.02
CA ILE A 146 2.07 -15.98 -20.11
C ILE A 146 1.44 -16.47 -21.42
N ILE A 147 1.02 -15.53 -22.27
CA ILE A 147 0.46 -15.82 -23.60
C ILE A 147 1.40 -15.24 -24.64
N ASP A 148 1.83 -16.06 -25.60
CA ASP A 148 2.57 -15.63 -26.77
C ASP A 148 1.62 -15.02 -27.80
N ILE A 149 1.88 -13.77 -28.19
CA ILE A 149 1.09 -13.00 -29.16
C ILE A 149 1.96 -12.53 -30.34
N THR A 150 3.05 -13.24 -30.64
CA THR A 150 4.00 -12.93 -31.72
C THR A 150 3.31 -12.70 -33.07
N MET A 151 2.20 -13.39 -33.33
CA MET A 151 1.45 -13.29 -34.59
C MET A 151 0.53 -12.05 -34.68
N ASN A 152 0.30 -11.31 -33.59
CA ASN A 152 -0.70 -10.24 -33.52
C ASN A 152 -0.10 -8.85 -33.22
N GLN A 153 1.08 -8.78 -32.56
CA GLN A 153 1.67 -7.54 -32.05
C GLN A 153 0.64 -6.66 -31.32
N ALA A 154 0.02 -7.23 -30.28
CA ALA A 154 -1.13 -6.60 -29.62
C ALA A 154 -0.80 -5.21 -29.04
N THR A 155 -1.79 -4.34 -29.10
CA THR A 155 -1.82 -2.99 -28.53
C THR A 155 -2.98 -2.83 -27.55
N ALA A 156 -3.96 -3.74 -27.58
CA ALA A 156 -5.07 -3.83 -26.65
C ALA A 156 -5.34 -5.29 -26.27
N ALA A 157 -5.80 -5.51 -25.04
CA ALA A 157 -6.30 -6.80 -24.60
C ALA A 157 -7.43 -6.61 -23.60
N ASP A 158 -8.26 -7.64 -23.45
CA ASP A 158 -9.23 -7.78 -22.37
C ASP A 158 -9.56 -9.26 -22.15
N SER A 159 -10.30 -9.62 -21.11
CA SER A 159 -10.60 -11.01 -20.77
C SER A 159 -12.01 -11.24 -20.25
N THR A 160 -12.43 -12.51 -20.26
CA THR A 160 -13.63 -12.92 -19.54
C THR A 160 -13.38 -12.90 -18.02
N PRO A 161 -14.42 -12.72 -17.19
CA PRO A 161 -14.27 -12.62 -15.73
C PRO A 161 -13.58 -13.81 -15.05
N ASP A 162 -13.73 -14.99 -15.64
CA ASP A 162 -13.13 -16.25 -15.19
C ASP A 162 -11.77 -16.55 -15.83
N LEU A 163 -11.25 -15.64 -16.67
CA LEU A 163 -10.07 -15.83 -17.50
C LEU A 163 -10.14 -17.06 -18.43
N SER A 164 -11.34 -17.58 -18.71
CA SER A 164 -11.48 -18.68 -19.69
C SER A 164 -11.08 -18.27 -21.09
N VAL A 165 -11.25 -16.98 -21.45
CA VAL A 165 -10.83 -16.43 -22.74
C VAL A 165 -10.12 -15.09 -22.54
N VAL A 166 -8.98 -14.91 -23.21
CA VAL A 166 -8.27 -13.63 -23.33
C VAL A 166 -8.34 -13.17 -24.79
N PHE A 167 -8.70 -11.92 -25.02
CA PHE A 167 -8.73 -11.29 -26.33
C PHE A 167 -7.53 -10.37 -26.48
N ALA A 168 -6.84 -10.43 -27.60
CA ALA A 168 -5.73 -9.55 -27.93
C ALA A 168 -5.91 -8.98 -29.33
N GLY A 169 -5.73 -7.68 -29.50
CA GLY A 169 -5.81 -7.03 -30.80
C GLY A 169 -4.68 -6.04 -30.97
N GLY A 170 -4.17 -5.95 -32.19
CA GLY A 170 -2.91 -5.27 -32.49
C GLY A 170 -2.90 -4.50 -33.80
N LEU A 171 -1.68 -4.35 -34.30
CA LEU A 171 -1.39 -3.59 -35.52
C LEU A 171 -1.88 -4.30 -36.80
N TYR A 172 -2.00 -5.64 -36.78
CA TYR A 172 -2.40 -6.45 -37.95
C TYR A 172 -3.91 -6.55 -38.19
N ALA A 173 -4.69 -5.59 -37.68
CA ALA A 173 -6.12 -5.46 -37.96
C ALA A 173 -6.98 -6.69 -37.62
N ASN A 174 -6.58 -7.44 -36.59
CA ASN A 174 -7.33 -8.61 -36.11
C ASN A 174 -7.42 -8.55 -34.58
N VAL A 175 -8.53 -9.04 -34.03
CA VAL A 175 -8.61 -9.43 -32.62
C VAL A 175 -8.59 -10.95 -32.56
N GLU A 176 -7.71 -11.51 -31.76
CA GLU A 176 -7.54 -12.95 -31.58
C GLU A 176 -7.99 -13.35 -30.17
N ALA A 177 -8.75 -14.44 -30.08
CA ALA A 177 -9.21 -15.02 -28.84
C ALA A 177 -8.38 -16.24 -28.46
N PHE A 178 -7.88 -16.24 -27.23
CA PHE A 178 -7.09 -17.32 -26.64
C PHE A 178 -7.89 -18.00 -25.54
N ILE A 179 -8.12 -19.31 -25.65
CA ILE A 179 -8.88 -20.09 -24.67
C ILE A 179 -7.94 -20.80 -23.70
N HIS A 180 -8.25 -20.71 -22.42
CA HIS A 180 -7.52 -21.40 -21.36
C HIS A 180 -7.75 -22.92 -21.43
N GLN A 181 -6.68 -23.69 -21.59
CA GLN A 181 -6.67 -25.15 -21.50
C GLN A 181 -5.97 -25.59 -20.21
N PRO A 182 -6.74 -26.04 -19.19
CA PRO A 182 -6.15 -26.55 -17.96
C PRO A 182 -5.43 -27.87 -18.22
N ARG A 183 -4.13 -27.93 -17.88
CA ARG A 183 -3.34 -29.18 -17.93
C ARG A 183 -3.24 -29.80 -16.53
N PRO A 184 -3.21 -31.15 -16.42
CA PRO A 184 -2.89 -31.82 -15.16
C PRO A 184 -1.51 -31.37 -14.65
N PRO A 185 -1.28 -31.33 -13.32
CA PRO A 185 0.00 -30.91 -12.74
C PRO A 185 1.23 -31.70 -13.24
N GLU A 186 0.98 -32.91 -13.72
CA GLU A 186 1.96 -33.86 -14.25
C GLU A 186 2.43 -33.54 -15.69
N ASP A 187 1.69 -32.70 -16.44
CA ASP A 187 1.97 -32.35 -17.84
C ASP A 187 2.45 -30.88 -18.05
N GLY A 188 2.63 -30.10 -16.98
CA GLY A 188 3.17 -28.73 -17.01
C GLY A 188 2.13 -27.60 -16.80
N TYR A 189 2.54 -26.34 -17.09
CA TYR A 189 1.71 -25.15 -16.91
C TYR A 189 0.45 -25.16 -17.80
N SER A 190 -0.65 -24.56 -17.31
CA SER A 190 -1.87 -24.38 -18.12
C SER A 190 -1.57 -23.43 -19.28
N GLU A 191 -2.11 -23.70 -20.48
CA GLU A 191 -1.76 -22.97 -21.70
C GLU A 191 -2.98 -22.25 -22.27
N TYR A 192 -2.75 -21.09 -22.88
CA TYR A 192 -3.76 -20.37 -23.65
C TYR A 192 -3.53 -20.62 -25.14
N VAL A 193 -4.53 -21.17 -25.83
CA VAL A 193 -4.40 -21.51 -27.25
C VAL A 193 -5.29 -20.60 -28.11
N PRO A 194 -4.82 -20.16 -29.29
CA PRO A 194 -5.65 -19.44 -30.25
C PRO A 194 -6.89 -20.25 -30.64
N SER A 195 -8.05 -19.59 -30.68
CA SER A 195 -9.32 -20.25 -31.01
C SER A 195 -10.15 -19.53 -32.07
N ALA A 196 -10.17 -18.19 -32.09
CA ALA A 196 -11.02 -17.43 -33.02
C ALA A 196 -10.37 -16.09 -33.37
N VAL A 197 -10.69 -15.57 -34.56
CA VAL A 197 -10.19 -14.29 -35.08
C VAL A 197 -11.37 -13.42 -35.51
N PHE A 198 -11.40 -12.18 -35.05
CA PHE A 198 -12.36 -11.15 -35.45
C PHE A 198 -11.65 -10.18 -36.39
N GLU A 199 -12.03 -10.20 -37.66
CA GLU A 199 -11.38 -9.44 -38.72
C GLU A 199 -11.79 -7.96 -38.70
N HIS A 200 -10.80 -7.07 -38.80
CA HIS A 200 -10.96 -5.63 -38.93
C HIS A 200 -10.19 -5.10 -40.15
N GLY A 201 -10.55 -3.89 -40.59
CA GLY A 201 -9.89 -3.18 -41.70
C GLY A 201 -8.71 -2.30 -41.29
N GLY A 202 -8.37 -2.24 -40.00
CA GLY A 202 -7.26 -1.43 -39.47
C GLY A 202 -6.90 -1.79 -38.02
N ARG A 203 -5.83 -1.17 -37.48
CA ARG A 203 -5.30 -1.44 -36.14
C ARG A 203 -6.35 -1.30 -35.03
N ILE A 204 -6.18 -2.07 -33.97
CA ILE A 204 -7.06 -2.10 -32.79
C ILE A 204 -6.46 -1.29 -31.65
N ASN A 205 -7.16 -0.25 -31.21
CA ASN A 205 -6.68 0.61 -30.11
C ASN A 205 -7.25 0.22 -28.75
N CYS A 206 -8.45 -0.34 -28.73
CA CYS A 206 -9.13 -0.71 -27.49
C CYS A 206 -10.05 -1.91 -27.68
N ILE A 207 -10.08 -2.79 -26.68
CA ILE A 207 -10.96 -3.96 -26.59
C ILE A 207 -11.66 -3.89 -25.24
N THR A 208 -12.95 -4.19 -25.22
CA THR A 208 -13.73 -4.29 -23.98
C THR A 208 -14.69 -5.48 -24.07
N TYR A 209 -14.54 -6.43 -23.16
CA TYR A 209 -15.47 -7.51 -22.94
C TYR A 209 -16.76 -6.98 -22.31
N LEU A 210 -17.89 -7.49 -22.78
CA LEU A 210 -19.22 -7.14 -22.30
C LEU A 210 -19.94 -8.42 -21.83
N GLU A 211 -20.81 -8.27 -20.83
CA GLU A 211 -21.62 -9.38 -20.34
C GLU A 211 -22.48 -10.01 -21.46
N GLY A 212 -22.68 -11.33 -21.40
CA GLY A 212 -23.48 -12.06 -22.38
C GLY A 212 -22.77 -12.38 -23.69
N HIS A 213 -21.46 -12.66 -23.63
CA HIS A 213 -20.63 -13.12 -24.77
C HIS A 213 -20.52 -12.11 -25.92
N LYS A 214 -20.31 -10.83 -25.57
CA LYS A 214 -20.11 -9.77 -26.56
C LYS A 214 -18.76 -9.09 -26.36
N LEU A 215 -18.23 -8.57 -27.45
CA LEU A 215 -16.97 -7.84 -27.48
C LEU A 215 -17.17 -6.50 -28.17
N LEU A 216 -16.67 -5.41 -27.57
CA LEU A 216 -16.65 -4.08 -28.14
C LEU A 216 -15.21 -3.73 -28.52
N THR A 217 -14.99 -3.35 -29.76
CA THR A 217 -13.66 -3.07 -30.29
C THR A 217 -13.62 -1.68 -30.92
N ALA A 218 -12.59 -0.91 -30.61
CA ALA A 218 -12.29 0.36 -31.27
C ALA A 218 -11.11 0.19 -32.22
N ALA A 219 -11.32 0.55 -33.49
CA ALA A 219 -10.36 0.34 -34.57
C ALA A 219 -10.26 1.58 -35.46
N SER A 220 -9.09 1.79 -36.08
CA SER A 220 -8.81 3.02 -36.83
C SER A 220 -9.61 3.22 -38.10
N VAL A 221 -10.01 2.13 -38.76
CA VAL A 221 -10.76 2.20 -40.02
C VAL A 221 -12.23 1.89 -39.81
N ASP A 222 -12.56 0.93 -38.93
CA ASP A 222 -13.94 0.48 -38.75
C ASP A 222 -14.74 1.31 -37.74
N GLY A 223 -14.08 2.20 -36.98
CA GLY A 223 -14.69 2.91 -35.87
C GLY A 223 -14.94 1.96 -34.70
N VAL A 224 -16.16 1.93 -34.18
CA VAL A 224 -16.52 1.01 -33.10
C VAL A 224 -17.37 -0.14 -33.64
N VAL A 225 -16.95 -1.38 -33.36
CA VAL A 225 -17.65 -2.60 -33.79
C VAL A 225 -18.08 -3.40 -32.57
N LEU A 226 -19.33 -3.88 -32.60
CA LEU A 226 -19.89 -4.79 -31.60
C LEU A 226 -19.96 -6.20 -32.18
N TRP A 227 -19.34 -7.16 -31.49
CA TRP A 227 -19.23 -8.55 -31.90
C TRP A 227 -20.00 -9.49 -30.98
N ASP A 228 -20.51 -10.58 -31.56
CA ASP A 228 -20.91 -11.80 -30.86
C ASP A 228 -19.70 -12.74 -30.82
N ILE A 229 -19.25 -13.09 -29.61
CA ILE A 229 -18.06 -13.91 -29.38
C ILE A 229 -18.30 -15.37 -29.80
N ASN A 230 -19.49 -15.92 -29.55
CA ASN A 230 -19.77 -17.32 -29.78
C ASN A 230 -19.87 -17.65 -31.28
N ASN A 231 -20.42 -16.72 -32.06
CA ASN A 231 -20.65 -16.90 -33.48
C ASN A 231 -19.62 -16.16 -34.36
N VAL A 232 -18.67 -15.44 -33.74
CA VAL A 232 -17.68 -14.58 -34.42
C VAL A 232 -18.37 -13.68 -35.45
N LYS A 233 -19.44 -13.01 -35.02
CA LYS A 233 -20.33 -12.25 -35.91
C LYS A 233 -20.41 -10.80 -35.52
N MET A 234 -20.17 -9.91 -36.50
CA MET A 234 -20.43 -8.48 -36.35
C MET A 234 -21.93 -8.24 -36.17
N LEU A 235 -22.31 -7.65 -35.04
CA LEU A 235 -23.70 -7.31 -34.70
C LEU A 235 -24.04 -5.88 -35.15
N SER A 236 -23.12 -4.94 -34.97
CA SER A 236 -23.31 -3.53 -35.34
C SER A 236 -21.96 -2.85 -35.58
N LYS A 237 -21.96 -1.87 -36.49
CA LYS A 237 -20.80 -1.03 -36.81
C LYS A 237 -21.19 0.44 -36.69
N CYS A 238 -20.46 1.16 -35.84
CA CYS A 238 -20.62 2.59 -35.60
C CYS A 238 -19.46 3.34 -36.25
N SER A 239 -19.69 3.81 -37.47
CA SER A 239 -18.69 4.50 -38.27
C SER A 239 -18.28 5.83 -37.63
N HIS A 240 -16.97 6.02 -37.51
CA HIS A 240 -16.32 7.29 -37.20
C HIS A 240 -15.60 7.81 -38.45
N ASN A 241 -15.38 9.13 -38.51
CA ASN A 241 -14.61 9.75 -39.58
C ASN A 241 -13.10 9.82 -39.26
N THR A 242 -12.73 9.50 -38.03
CA THR A 242 -11.36 9.57 -37.49
C THR A 242 -11.08 8.33 -36.66
N ASP A 243 -9.81 8.12 -36.33
CA ASP A 243 -9.37 7.01 -35.48
C ASP A 243 -10.05 7.08 -34.09
N VAL A 244 -10.44 5.92 -33.57
CA VAL A 244 -11.12 5.78 -32.27
C VAL A 244 -10.13 5.17 -31.29
N SER A 245 -9.73 5.97 -30.30
CA SER A 245 -8.66 5.61 -29.37
C SER A 245 -9.19 4.93 -28.11
N ALA A 246 -10.42 5.24 -27.68
CA ALA A 246 -11.00 4.70 -26.45
C ALA A 246 -12.51 4.45 -26.57
N VAL A 247 -13.00 3.43 -25.87
CA VAL A 247 -14.43 3.10 -25.79
C VAL A 247 -14.81 2.74 -24.36
N LEU A 248 -16.02 3.10 -23.94
CA LEU A 248 -16.54 2.82 -22.60
C LEU A 248 -18.02 2.41 -22.68
N PRO A 249 -18.42 1.20 -22.25
CA PRO A 249 -19.82 0.83 -22.13
C PRO A 249 -20.52 1.63 -21.02
N LEU A 250 -21.65 2.25 -21.34
CA LEU A 250 -22.52 2.94 -20.39
C LEU A 250 -23.48 1.97 -19.69
N SER A 251 -23.87 0.91 -20.39
CA SER A 251 -24.75 -0.15 -19.88
C SER A 251 -24.03 -1.51 -19.90
N SER A 252 -24.33 -2.37 -18.92
CA SER A 252 -23.75 -3.72 -18.83
C SER A 252 -24.06 -4.61 -20.04
N ASP A 253 -25.18 -4.34 -20.72
CA ASP A 253 -25.58 -5.03 -21.96
C ASP A 253 -24.85 -4.54 -23.22
N GLY A 254 -23.99 -3.50 -23.08
CA GLY A 254 -23.20 -2.88 -24.14
C GLY A 254 -24.01 -2.16 -25.21
N ARG A 255 -25.32 -1.97 -24.98
CA ARG A 255 -26.20 -1.37 -25.97
C ARG A 255 -26.05 0.14 -26.08
N SER A 256 -25.49 0.79 -25.06
CA SER A 256 -25.08 2.18 -25.13
C SER A 256 -23.65 2.35 -24.64
N PHE A 257 -22.86 3.18 -25.33
CA PHE A 257 -21.45 3.38 -25.03
C PHE A 257 -20.96 4.77 -25.46
N VAL A 258 -19.83 5.18 -24.89
CA VAL A 258 -19.09 6.39 -25.27
C VAL A 258 -17.85 5.99 -26.06
N SER A 259 -17.52 6.74 -27.09
CA SER A 259 -16.26 6.62 -27.82
C SER A 259 -15.48 7.93 -27.78
N GLY A 260 -14.19 7.85 -27.49
CA GLY A 260 -13.22 8.93 -27.67
C GLY A 260 -12.43 8.71 -28.96
N ALA A 261 -12.20 9.79 -29.71
CA ALA A 261 -11.54 9.76 -31.02
C ALA A 261 -10.47 10.85 -31.13
N THR A 262 -9.63 10.76 -32.16
CA THR A 262 -8.56 11.72 -32.46
C THR A 262 -9.06 13.14 -32.75
N ASP A 263 -10.35 13.31 -33.08
CA ASP A 263 -10.94 14.64 -33.30
C ASP A 263 -11.33 15.38 -32.01
N GLY A 264 -11.06 14.82 -30.83
CA GLY A 264 -11.32 15.46 -29.54
C GLY A 264 -12.80 15.52 -29.15
N VAL A 265 -13.68 14.83 -29.86
CA VAL A 265 -15.13 14.89 -29.63
C VAL A 265 -15.64 13.54 -29.11
N PRO A 266 -15.96 13.41 -27.80
CA PRO A 266 -16.57 12.20 -27.31
C PRO A 266 -17.99 12.07 -27.87
N ARG A 267 -18.36 10.85 -28.30
CA ARG A 267 -19.65 10.55 -28.91
C ARG A 267 -20.39 9.46 -28.14
N ILE A 268 -21.71 9.64 -28.00
CA ILE A 268 -22.59 8.66 -27.37
C ILE A 268 -23.32 7.87 -28.46
N TRP A 269 -23.33 6.55 -28.28
CA TRP A 269 -23.94 5.61 -29.19
C TRP A 269 -25.01 4.78 -28.47
N ASP A 270 -26.08 4.43 -29.18
CA ASP A 270 -27.13 3.53 -28.75
C ASP A 270 -27.53 2.60 -29.91
N VAL A 271 -27.02 1.36 -29.88
CA VAL A 271 -27.23 0.38 -30.95
C VAL A 271 -28.64 -0.21 -30.97
N ARG A 272 -29.54 0.19 -30.05
CA ARG A 272 -30.97 -0.15 -30.11
C ARG A 272 -31.70 0.68 -31.16
N GLN A 273 -31.13 1.83 -31.55
CA GLN A 273 -31.73 2.77 -32.49
C GLN A 273 -31.34 2.42 -33.92
N SER A 274 -32.21 2.73 -34.89
CA SER A 274 -31.94 2.51 -36.32
C SER A 274 -30.77 3.35 -36.85
N ARG A 275 -30.47 4.46 -36.16
CA ARG A 275 -29.22 5.23 -36.30
C ARG A 275 -28.52 5.20 -34.94
N PRO A 276 -27.40 4.48 -34.79
CA PRO A 276 -26.74 4.32 -33.50
C PRO A 276 -26.21 5.60 -32.88
N PHE A 277 -25.98 6.66 -33.66
CA PHE A 277 -25.45 7.92 -33.16
C PHE A 277 -26.50 8.71 -32.35
N VAL A 278 -26.20 9.04 -31.10
CA VAL A 278 -27.08 9.81 -30.21
C VAL A 278 -26.69 11.29 -30.19
N CYS A 279 -25.47 11.60 -29.72
CA CYS A 279 -24.96 12.98 -29.65
C CYS A 279 -23.43 13.03 -29.59
N SER A 280 -22.88 14.22 -29.88
CA SER A 280 -21.48 14.58 -29.67
C SER A 280 -21.35 15.62 -28.57
N MET A 281 -20.29 15.54 -27.77
CA MET A 281 -19.98 16.50 -26.71
C MET A 281 -18.71 17.25 -27.08
N HIS A 282 -18.70 18.57 -26.92
CA HIS A 282 -17.54 19.39 -27.30
C HIS A 282 -16.81 19.82 -26.04
N GLY A 283 -15.47 19.89 -26.07
CA GLY A 283 -14.70 20.37 -24.92
C GLY A 283 -13.19 20.16 -25.02
N HIS A 284 -12.71 19.10 -25.68
CA HIS A 284 -11.28 18.91 -25.93
C HIS A 284 -10.83 19.55 -27.23
N GLU A 285 -9.56 19.97 -27.25
CA GLU A 285 -8.89 20.57 -28.42
C GLU A 285 -8.00 19.58 -29.17
N SER A 286 -7.78 18.38 -28.60
CA SER A 286 -6.92 17.33 -29.16
C SER A 286 -7.51 15.93 -28.91
N GLU A 287 -6.78 14.89 -29.33
CA GLU A 287 -7.17 13.48 -29.23
C GLU A 287 -7.59 13.08 -27.80
N ILE A 288 -8.68 12.31 -27.70
CA ILE A 288 -9.11 11.69 -26.44
C ILE A 288 -8.39 10.36 -26.28
N SER A 289 -7.44 10.29 -25.36
CA SER A 289 -6.64 9.10 -25.10
C SER A 289 -7.35 8.08 -24.21
N CYS A 290 -8.25 8.53 -23.33
CA CYS A 290 -8.87 7.67 -22.34
C CYS A 290 -10.26 8.17 -21.92
N VAL A 291 -11.13 7.21 -21.59
CA VAL A 291 -12.51 7.44 -21.12
C VAL A 291 -12.75 6.51 -19.94
N GLU A 292 -13.32 7.04 -18.85
CA GLU A 292 -13.58 6.29 -17.62
C GLU A 292 -14.96 6.61 -17.06
N ARG A 293 -15.66 5.58 -16.57
CA ARG A 293 -16.98 5.76 -15.97
C ARG A 293 -16.85 6.43 -14.61
N HIS A 294 -17.64 7.48 -14.38
CA HIS A 294 -17.73 8.10 -13.07
C HIS A 294 -18.70 7.30 -12.16
N ALA A 295 -18.69 7.54 -10.85
CA ALA A 295 -19.42 6.71 -9.87
C ALA A 295 -20.96 6.70 -10.04
N ASN A 296 -21.53 7.55 -10.89
CA ASN A 296 -22.94 7.50 -11.26
C ASN A 296 -23.10 7.09 -12.74
N GLU A 297 -24.19 6.40 -13.08
CA GLU A 297 -24.41 5.80 -14.42
C GLU A 297 -24.57 6.79 -15.59
N HIS A 298 -24.56 8.10 -15.30
CA HIS A 298 -24.86 9.14 -16.28
C HIS A 298 -23.69 10.09 -16.51
N THR A 299 -22.55 9.86 -15.88
CA THR A 299 -21.37 10.72 -16.01
C THR A 299 -20.14 9.90 -16.32
N PHE A 300 -19.20 10.53 -17.00
CA PHE A 300 -17.94 9.93 -17.37
C PHE A 300 -16.87 11.00 -17.48
N VAL A 301 -15.61 10.58 -17.37
CA VAL A 301 -14.43 11.43 -17.43
C VAL A 301 -13.65 11.07 -18.68
N THR A 302 -13.08 12.07 -19.35
CA THR A 302 -12.17 11.88 -20.46
C THR A 302 -10.85 12.59 -20.19
N GLY A 303 -9.75 11.96 -20.61
CA GLY A 303 -8.43 12.58 -20.67
C GLY A 303 -8.01 12.75 -22.12
N SER A 304 -7.28 13.82 -22.41
CA SER A 304 -6.83 14.16 -23.75
C SER A 304 -5.36 14.59 -23.80
N ASP A 305 -4.80 14.52 -24.99
CA ASP A 305 -3.48 15.07 -25.30
C ASP A 305 -3.43 16.60 -25.25
N ASP A 306 -4.56 17.30 -25.11
CA ASP A 306 -4.63 18.74 -24.80
C ASP A 306 -4.26 19.08 -23.34
N ALA A 307 -3.84 18.07 -22.57
CA ALA A 307 -3.50 18.11 -21.14
C ALA A 307 -4.70 18.42 -20.21
N ALA A 308 -5.92 18.44 -20.74
CA ALA A 308 -7.12 18.61 -19.95
C ALA A 308 -7.78 17.26 -19.61
N VAL A 309 -8.43 17.24 -18.45
CA VAL A 309 -9.38 16.21 -18.06
C VAL A 309 -10.76 16.85 -18.02
N ASN A 310 -11.74 16.28 -18.73
CA ASN A 310 -13.09 16.81 -18.78
C ASN A 310 -14.08 15.84 -18.13
N LEU A 311 -14.96 16.35 -17.28
CA LEU A 311 -16.07 15.61 -16.67
C LEU A 311 -17.35 15.93 -17.42
N TYR A 312 -18.03 14.89 -17.92
CA TYR A 312 -19.26 15.01 -18.70
C TYR A 312 -20.45 14.35 -18.01
N ASP A 313 -21.64 14.83 -18.37
CA ASP A 313 -22.91 14.15 -18.11
C ASP A 313 -23.56 13.82 -19.45
N VAL A 314 -24.01 12.58 -19.62
CA VAL A 314 -24.62 12.09 -20.87
C VAL A 314 -25.89 12.84 -21.28
N ARG A 315 -26.46 13.64 -20.36
CA ARG A 315 -27.66 14.45 -20.59
C ARG A 315 -27.33 15.85 -21.13
N LEU A 316 -26.04 16.21 -21.22
CA LEU A 316 -25.53 17.50 -21.67
C LEU A 316 -24.63 17.33 -22.90
N ASP A 317 -24.50 18.39 -23.70
CA ASP A 317 -23.65 18.44 -24.91
C ASP A 317 -22.29 19.16 -24.68
N PHE A 318 -21.98 19.50 -23.42
CA PHE A 318 -20.77 20.23 -22.98
C PHE A 318 -20.24 19.65 -21.65
N PRO A 319 -18.95 19.87 -21.30
CA PRO A 319 -18.37 19.38 -20.04
C PRO A 319 -18.96 20.12 -18.84
N LEU A 320 -19.24 19.39 -17.77
CA LEU A 320 -19.61 19.93 -16.47
C LEU A 320 -18.45 20.67 -15.79
N ALA A 321 -17.24 20.18 -15.99
CA ALA A 321 -16.00 20.71 -15.43
C ALA A 321 -14.82 20.32 -16.32
N SER A 322 -13.81 21.19 -16.36
CA SER A 322 -12.54 20.95 -17.03
C SER A 322 -11.41 21.20 -16.03
N TYR A 323 -10.49 20.25 -15.92
CA TYR A 323 -9.32 20.30 -15.07
C TYR A 323 -8.09 20.41 -15.97
N ASN A 324 -7.39 21.53 -15.88
CA ASN A 324 -6.18 21.81 -16.64
C ASN A 324 -5.21 22.62 -15.77
N ARG A 325 -3.93 22.61 -16.09
CA ARG A 325 -2.90 23.43 -15.46
C ARG A 325 -2.90 24.83 -16.09
N THR A 326 -3.36 25.85 -15.37
CA THR A 326 -3.27 27.25 -15.84
C THR A 326 -1.87 27.88 -15.72
N ASP A 327 -0.88 27.13 -15.25
CA ASP A 327 0.47 27.65 -14.98
C ASP A 327 1.46 27.24 -16.08
N ALA A 328 1.30 27.81 -17.28
CA ALA A 328 2.38 27.88 -18.28
C ALA A 328 2.15 28.97 -19.34
N LYS A 329 1.70 30.17 -18.95
CA LYS A 329 2.21 31.36 -19.65
C LYS A 329 3.61 31.63 -19.12
N SER A 330 4.60 31.17 -19.88
CA SER A 330 5.96 31.72 -19.96
C SER A 330 6.42 32.57 -18.76
N THR A 331 7.00 31.92 -17.76
CA THR A 331 8.24 32.45 -17.18
C THR A 331 9.34 31.51 -17.61
N ALA A 332 9.73 31.65 -18.88
CA ALA A 332 10.97 31.11 -19.39
C ALA A 332 12.12 31.80 -18.65
N GLY A 333 12.89 31.02 -17.94
CA GLY A 333 14.26 31.29 -17.54
C GLY A 333 15.09 30.08 -17.95
N ASP A 334 15.23 29.94 -19.27
CA ASP A 334 16.28 29.25 -20.04
C ASP A 334 15.73 28.28 -21.08
N GLY A 335 16.25 28.48 -22.29
CA GLY A 335 15.50 28.35 -23.53
C GLY A 335 15.32 26.92 -24.02
N PHE A 336 14.15 26.67 -24.61
CA PHE A 336 14.06 26.21 -25.99
C PHE A 336 12.85 26.87 -26.65
N ALA A 337 13.08 27.32 -27.88
CA ALA A 337 12.25 28.26 -28.59
C ALA A 337 10.97 27.64 -29.15
N SER A 338 9.97 28.50 -29.26
CA SER A 338 8.76 28.37 -30.09
C SER A 338 8.96 27.63 -31.41
N THR A 339 8.04 26.74 -31.76
CA THR A 339 7.52 26.62 -33.14
C THR A 339 6.17 25.89 -33.18
N GLU A 340 5.18 26.58 -33.74
CA GLU A 340 4.05 26.12 -34.56
C GLU A 340 3.48 24.70 -34.36
N ASN A 341 2.19 24.66 -34.00
CA ASN A 341 1.27 23.54 -34.23
C ASN A 341 1.40 23.02 -35.68
N LYS A 342 2.18 21.98 -35.87
CA LYS A 342 2.08 21.09 -37.03
C LYS A 342 1.41 19.81 -36.59
N TYR A 343 0.26 19.54 -37.20
CA TYR A 343 -0.38 18.24 -37.24
C TYR A 343 0.68 17.17 -37.58
N LEU A 344 1.13 16.42 -36.58
CA LEU A 344 1.92 15.21 -36.79
C LEU A 344 0.92 14.08 -37.00
N ASN A 345 0.82 13.65 -38.26
CA ASN A 345 0.23 12.36 -38.59
C ASN A 345 0.96 11.29 -37.76
N HIS A 346 0.24 10.61 -36.87
CA HIS A 346 0.65 9.30 -36.39
C HIS A 346 0.54 8.30 -37.56
N SER A 347 1.51 8.34 -38.47
CA SER A 347 1.72 7.34 -39.51
C SER A 347 3.18 7.36 -39.94
N GLY A 348 4.01 6.57 -39.28
CA GLY A 348 5.42 6.41 -39.60
C GLY A 348 6.13 5.52 -38.59
N MET A 349 5.80 4.23 -38.61
CA MET A 349 6.67 3.20 -38.06
C MET A 349 7.54 2.76 -39.24
N ASP A 350 8.85 2.88 -39.11
CA ASP A 350 9.80 2.29 -40.05
C ASP A 350 9.73 0.76 -39.99
N ASP A 351 9.96 0.12 -41.15
CA ASP A 351 9.81 -1.34 -41.40
C ASP A 351 10.71 -2.24 -40.52
N GLU A 352 11.44 -1.69 -39.54
CA GLU A 352 12.34 -2.42 -38.63
C GLU A 352 11.90 -2.37 -37.15
N GLY A 353 10.74 -1.80 -36.81
CA GLY A 353 10.14 -1.95 -35.48
C GLY A 353 10.93 -1.31 -34.32
N ASN A 354 11.70 -0.25 -34.60
CA ASN A 354 12.54 0.41 -33.61
C ASN A 354 12.02 1.82 -33.28
N ASP A 355 11.30 1.94 -32.18
CA ASP A 355 10.67 3.19 -31.73
C ASP A 355 11.70 4.11 -31.06
N GLN A 356 12.45 4.88 -31.87
CA GLN A 356 13.31 5.97 -31.38
C GLN A 356 12.46 7.17 -30.98
N VAL A 357 12.02 7.16 -29.73
CA VAL A 357 11.49 8.33 -29.02
C VAL A 357 12.64 9.33 -28.88
N THR A 358 12.54 10.48 -29.56
CA THR A 358 13.49 11.59 -29.37
C THR A 358 13.21 12.26 -28.02
N ASP A 359 14.21 12.90 -27.41
CA ASP A 359 14.06 13.67 -26.14
C ASP A 359 12.97 14.77 -26.18
N GLU A 360 12.36 15.05 -27.34
CA GLU A 360 11.25 15.99 -27.53
C GLU A 360 9.87 15.44 -27.12
N ASP A 361 9.64 14.11 -27.13
CA ASP A 361 8.32 13.52 -26.77
C ASP A 361 8.03 13.59 -25.26
N ALA A 362 9.09 13.65 -24.44
CA ALA A 362 8.99 13.83 -22.98
C ALA A 362 8.54 15.24 -22.55
N ALA A 363 8.49 16.20 -23.49
CA ALA A 363 8.01 17.57 -23.24
C ALA A 363 6.47 17.71 -23.34
N THR A 364 5.75 16.65 -23.70
CA THR A 364 4.29 16.67 -23.84
C THR A 364 3.59 16.48 -22.49
N THR A 365 2.49 17.21 -22.24
CA THR A 365 1.72 17.15 -20.97
C THR A 365 0.41 16.35 -21.09
N GLY A 366 0.23 15.65 -22.21
CA GLY A 366 -0.99 14.88 -22.51
C GLY A 366 -1.35 13.87 -21.42
N VAL A 367 -2.66 13.71 -21.20
CA VAL A 367 -3.21 12.74 -20.25
C VAL A 367 -3.17 11.35 -20.87
N THR A 368 -2.64 10.36 -20.16
CA THR A 368 -2.48 8.98 -20.68
C THR A 368 -3.45 7.98 -20.07
N GLY A 369 -4.08 8.34 -18.96
CA GLY A 369 -5.10 7.52 -18.31
C GLY A 369 -5.82 8.31 -17.23
N VAL A 370 -7.07 7.94 -16.98
CA VAL A 370 -7.90 8.54 -15.94
C VAL A 370 -8.54 7.46 -15.08
N GLY A 371 -8.72 7.75 -13.79
CA GLY A 371 -9.37 6.90 -12.81
C GLY A 371 -10.29 7.73 -11.92
N VAL A 372 -11.40 7.13 -11.46
CA VAL A 372 -12.36 7.80 -10.58
C VAL A 372 -12.50 7.01 -9.29
N SER A 373 -12.45 7.70 -8.14
CA SER A 373 -12.65 7.06 -6.82
C SER A 373 -14.07 6.48 -6.67
N THR A 374 -14.25 5.51 -5.77
CA THR A 374 -15.58 4.93 -5.46
C THR A 374 -16.63 5.97 -5.08
N SER A 375 -16.21 7.08 -4.46
CA SER A 375 -17.09 8.18 -4.07
C SER A 375 -17.54 9.08 -5.23
N GLY A 376 -16.84 9.00 -6.38
CA GLY A 376 -16.97 9.94 -7.50
C GLY A 376 -16.29 11.29 -7.26
N ARG A 377 -15.85 11.59 -6.04
CA ARG A 377 -15.32 12.93 -5.71
C ARG A 377 -13.91 13.19 -6.20
N ILE A 378 -13.08 12.16 -6.26
CA ILE A 378 -11.69 12.27 -6.70
C ILE A 378 -11.54 11.70 -8.10
N ILE A 379 -10.85 12.46 -8.96
CA ILE A 379 -10.36 12.04 -10.27
C ILE A 379 -8.83 11.94 -10.20
N ILE A 380 -8.27 10.85 -10.69
CA ILE A 380 -6.83 10.63 -10.82
C ILE A 380 -6.48 10.62 -12.30
N SER A 381 -5.43 11.33 -12.69
CA SER A 381 -4.96 11.35 -14.09
C SER A 381 -3.45 11.20 -14.19
N GLY A 382 -2.99 10.30 -15.05
CA GLY A 382 -1.57 10.15 -15.40
C GLY A 382 -1.21 11.04 -16.58
N SER A 383 -0.01 11.63 -16.57
CA SER A 383 0.47 12.49 -17.65
C SER A 383 1.85 12.05 -18.18
N ARG A 384 2.09 12.29 -19.47
CA ARG A 384 3.37 12.03 -20.14
C ARG A 384 4.55 12.79 -19.50
N ASN A 385 4.29 13.84 -18.71
CA ASN A 385 5.31 14.55 -17.94
C ASN A 385 5.82 13.80 -16.69
N GLY A 386 5.37 12.56 -16.48
CA GLY A 386 5.78 11.72 -15.35
C GLY A 386 5.04 12.01 -14.04
N CYS A 387 3.97 12.80 -14.06
CA CYS A 387 3.16 13.08 -12.88
C CYS A 387 1.81 12.36 -12.93
N ILE A 388 1.36 11.93 -11.75
CA ILE A 388 -0.01 11.53 -11.46
C ILE A 388 -0.67 12.68 -10.68
N TYR A 389 -1.72 13.24 -11.25
CA TYR A 389 -2.49 14.32 -10.64
C TYR A 389 -3.73 13.77 -9.97
N ILE A 390 -4.02 14.28 -8.77
CA ILE A 390 -5.23 13.95 -8.03
C ILE A 390 -6.07 15.21 -7.88
N TRP A 391 -7.25 15.19 -8.49
CA TRP A 391 -8.19 16.30 -8.57
C TRP A 391 -9.39 16.03 -7.66
N ASP A 392 -9.81 17.04 -6.89
CA ASP A 392 -11.16 17.08 -6.31
C ASP A 392 -12.09 17.69 -7.36
N ILE A 393 -13.22 17.05 -7.63
CA ILE A 393 -14.14 17.53 -8.68
C ILE A 393 -14.68 18.95 -8.45
N PHE A 394 -14.55 19.46 -7.22
CA PHE A 394 -14.97 20.82 -6.86
C PHE A 394 -13.82 21.83 -6.98
N ASP A 395 -12.56 21.40 -6.96
CA ASP A 395 -11.41 22.30 -7.15
C ASP A 395 -10.95 22.27 -8.62
N LEU A 396 -11.39 23.28 -9.36
CA LEU A 396 -11.08 23.44 -10.79
C LEU A 396 -9.75 24.17 -11.03
N MET A 397 -9.14 24.73 -9.98
CA MET A 397 -7.96 25.60 -10.11
C MET A 397 -6.66 24.82 -9.98
N SER A 398 -6.61 23.82 -9.10
CA SER A 398 -5.40 23.06 -8.83
C SER A 398 -5.67 21.62 -8.43
N PRO A 399 -4.74 20.69 -8.72
CA PRO A 399 -4.78 19.35 -8.16
C PRO A 399 -4.56 19.42 -6.64
N VAL A 400 -5.31 18.61 -5.90
CA VAL A 400 -5.19 18.51 -4.43
C VAL A 400 -3.92 17.77 -4.03
N ALA A 401 -3.42 16.88 -4.88
CA ALA A 401 -2.13 16.22 -4.71
C ALA A 401 -1.49 15.88 -6.06
N VAL A 402 -0.16 15.84 -6.08
CA VAL A 402 0.63 15.44 -7.25
C VAL A 402 1.67 14.42 -6.81
N HIS A 403 1.70 13.27 -7.47
CA HIS A 403 2.71 12.24 -7.29
C HIS A 403 3.62 12.20 -8.50
N ARG A 404 4.94 12.17 -8.29
CA ARG A 404 5.92 12.18 -9.38
C ARG A 404 6.60 10.83 -9.49
N GLU A 405 6.50 10.25 -10.67
CA GLU A 405 7.13 8.98 -11.01
C GLU A 405 8.55 9.18 -11.56
N GLN A 406 9.32 8.09 -11.62
CA GLN A 406 10.70 8.10 -12.12
C GLN A 406 10.83 8.38 -13.63
N GLY A 407 9.71 8.39 -14.36
CA GLY A 407 9.66 8.75 -15.78
C GLY A 407 8.22 8.93 -16.29
N PRO A 408 8.02 9.14 -17.61
CA PRO A 408 6.71 9.41 -18.21
C PRO A 408 5.66 8.37 -17.82
N VAL A 409 4.46 8.81 -17.43
CA VAL A 409 3.32 7.91 -17.17
C VAL A 409 2.65 7.63 -18.51
N MET A 410 2.71 6.38 -18.95
CA MET A 410 2.28 5.97 -20.30
C MET A 410 0.91 5.33 -20.33
N ALA A 411 0.51 4.73 -19.22
CA ALA A 411 -0.85 4.26 -19.01
C ALA A 411 -1.16 4.30 -17.52
N LEU A 412 -2.41 4.65 -17.21
CA LEU A 412 -2.96 4.59 -15.87
C LEU A 412 -4.34 3.94 -15.95
N LYS A 413 -4.54 2.88 -15.17
CA LYS A 413 -5.79 2.10 -15.15
C LYS A 413 -6.24 1.82 -13.72
N MET A 414 -7.43 2.28 -13.39
CA MET A 414 -8.08 1.99 -12.13
C MET A 414 -8.79 0.63 -12.20
N ALA A 415 -8.63 -0.21 -11.18
CA ALA A 415 -9.37 -1.46 -11.01
C ALA A 415 -10.89 -1.20 -11.02
N HIS A 416 -11.71 -2.16 -11.42
CA HIS A 416 -13.16 -1.99 -11.49
C HIS A 416 -13.78 -1.67 -10.12
N ASN A 417 -13.26 -2.28 -9.06
CA ASN A 417 -13.59 -2.06 -7.65
C ASN A 417 -13.11 -0.70 -7.10
N LYS A 418 -12.33 0.06 -7.87
CA LYS A 418 -11.75 1.37 -7.53
C LYS A 418 -10.80 1.36 -6.33
N LYS A 419 -10.19 0.21 -6.02
CA LYS A 419 -9.25 0.03 -4.89
C LYS A 419 -7.80 -0.21 -5.30
N GLY A 420 -7.53 -0.54 -6.56
CA GLY A 420 -6.20 -0.72 -7.10
C GLY A 420 -5.94 0.23 -8.26
N LEU A 421 -4.73 0.78 -8.33
CA LEU A 421 -4.29 1.62 -9.43
C LEU A 421 -3.08 0.98 -10.10
N ALA A 422 -3.21 0.64 -11.38
CA ALA A 422 -2.12 0.15 -12.20
C ALA A 422 -1.50 1.34 -12.97
N VAL A 423 -0.19 1.53 -12.82
CA VAL A 423 0.55 2.62 -13.47
C VAL A 423 1.71 2.02 -14.28
N ILE A 424 1.84 2.42 -15.54
CA ILE A 424 2.98 2.08 -16.41
C ILE A 424 3.85 3.32 -16.59
N THR A 425 5.14 3.20 -16.30
CA THR A 425 6.13 4.26 -16.49
C THR A 425 7.27 3.84 -17.42
N TRP A 426 7.86 4.79 -18.13
CA TRP A 426 9.03 4.57 -19.00
C TRP A 426 10.33 5.06 -18.32
N GLY A 427 11.38 4.23 -18.35
CA GLY A 427 12.71 4.49 -17.77
C GLY A 427 13.70 3.40 -18.21
N SER A 428 14.81 3.19 -17.48
CA SER A 428 15.79 2.13 -17.79
C SER A 428 15.24 0.70 -17.65
N ALA A 429 14.05 0.54 -17.06
CA ALA A 429 13.21 -0.66 -17.12
C ALA A 429 11.74 -0.23 -17.04
N ALA A 430 10.84 -0.90 -17.78
CA ALA A 430 9.39 -0.66 -17.66
C ALA A 430 8.90 -1.14 -16.29
N GLN A 431 8.17 -0.29 -15.57
CA GLN A 431 7.58 -0.63 -14.27
C GLN A 431 6.06 -0.60 -14.36
N LEU A 432 5.43 -1.68 -13.91
CA LEU A 432 3.99 -1.73 -13.66
C LEU A 432 3.78 -1.74 -12.14
N GLN A 433 3.27 -0.63 -11.61
CA GLN A 433 3.01 -0.46 -10.18
C GLN A 433 1.54 -0.75 -9.88
N ILE A 434 1.27 -1.65 -8.92
CA ILE A 434 -0.05 -1.73 -8.28
C ILE A 434 0.03 -0.86 -7.03
N ASN A 435 -0.61 0.31 -7.04
CA ASN A 435 -0.73 1.14 -5.86
C ASN A 435 -1.94 0.68 -5.05
N GLY A 436 -1.69 0.25 -3.82
CA GLY A 436 -2.69 -0.11 -2.82
C GLY A 436 -2.33 0.56 -1.50
N ALA A 437 -3.34 0.89 -0.72
CA ALA A 437 -3.14 1.50 0.59
C ALA A 437 -2.36 0.53 1.50
N SER A 438 -1.35 1.07 2.20
CA SER A 438 -0.86 0.63 3.52
C SER A 438 -2.00 0.04 4.37
N PRO A 439 -1.77 -0.96 5.26
CA PRO A 439 -2.83 -1.71 5.91
C PRO A 439 -3.94 -0.79 6.40
N TRP A 440 -5.15 -1.04 5.91
CA TRP A 440 -6.35 -0.23 6.12
C TRP A 440 -6.44 0.24 7.57
N PRO A 441 -6.91 1.47 7.84
CA PRO A 441 -6.93 1.99 9.21
C PRO A 441 -7.60 0.97 10.14
N PRO A 442 -6.88 0.46 11.17
CA PRO A 442 -7.40 -0.58 12.01
C PRO A 442 -8.68 -0.11 12.71
N LYS A 443 -9.60 -1.04 12.97
CA LYS A 443 -10.62 -0.75 13.99
C LYS A 443 -9.97 -0.93 15.35
N VAL A 444 -10.19 0.06 16.21
CA VAL A 444 -9.72 0.03 17.60
C VAL A 444 -10.89 -0.43 18.46
N GLY A 445 -10.68 -1.54 19.16
CA GLY A 445 -11.56 -2.07 20.19
C GLY A 445 -10.96 -1.87 21.57
N THR A 446 -11.81 -1.91 22.60
CA THR A 446 -11.40 -1.92 24.00
C THR A 446 -12.18 -3.01 24.72
N TYR A 447 -11.51 -3.72 25.62
CA TYR A 447 -12.08 -4.77 26.46
C TYR A 447 -11.85 -4.43 27.93
N GLU A 448 -12.86 -4.62 28.77
CA GLU A 448 -12.76 -4.44 30.23
C GLU A 448 -12.05 -5.65 30.83
N GLN A 449 -10.74 -5.53 31.00
CA GLN A 449 -9.85 -6.56 31.51
C GLN A 449 -9.71 -6.44 33.02
N VAL A 450 -9.58 -7.56 33.74
CA VAL A 450 -9.32 -7.53 35.18
C VAL A 450 -7.90 -7.02 35.47
N VAL A 451 -7.75 -6.24 36.55
CA VAL A 451 -6.44 -5.72 36.96
C VAL A 451 -5.48 -6.85 37.34
N SER A 452 -5.98 -7.92 37.97
CA SER A 452 -5.19 -9.10 38.29
C SER A 452 -5.99 -10.36 38.08
N HIS A 453 -5.40 -11.33 37.39
CA HIS A 453 -5.91 -12.70 37.22
C HIS A 453 -5.52 -13.62 38.37
N PHE A 454 -4.52 -13.23 39.16
CA PHE A 454 -3.92 -14.07 40.19
C PHE A 454 -4.15 -13.59 41.63
N ASP A 455 -4.60 -12.34 41.83
CA ASP A 455 -5.05 -11.83 43.13
C ASP A 455 -6.54 -11.44 43.12
N PHE A 456 -7.35 -12.32 43.71
CA PHE A 456 -8.80 -12.22 43.80
C PHE A 456 -9.28 -11.01 44.62
N HIS A 457 -8.44 -10.37 45.43
CA HIS A 457 -8.81 -9.13 46.12
C HIS A 457 -9.03 -7.97 45.14
N PHE A 458 -8.36 -8.00 43.98
CA PHE A 458 -8.42 -6.95 42.96
C PHE A 458 -9.34 -7.30 41.79
N HIS A 459 -9.97 -8.47 41.76
CA HIS A 459 -10.93 -8.88 40.71
C HIS A 459 -12.07 -7.89 40.43
N PRO A 460 -12.62 -7.13 41.40
CA PRO A 460 -13.64 -6.13 41.09
C PRO A 460 -13.13 -4.94 40.26
N LEU A 461 -11.80 -4.76 40.17
CA LEU A 461 -11.18 -3.67 39.42
C LEU A 461 -10.86 -4.13 38.00
N THR A 462 -11.32 -3.35 37.04
CA THR A 462 -11.03 -3.55 35.62
C THR A 462 -10.32 -2.34 35.03
N PHE A 463 -9.69 -2.55 33.90
CA PHE A 463 -9.14 -1.50 33.04
C PHE A 463 -9.42 -1.80 31.58
N LYS A 464 -9.29 -0.78 30.73
CA LYS A 464 -9.51 -0.94 29.30
C LYS A 464 -8.23 -1.45 28.64
N GLN A 465 -8.22 -2.71 28.26
CA GLN A 465 -7.22 -3.25 27.36
C GLN A 465 -7.61 -2.92 25.92
N ARG A 466 -6.71 -2.27 25.19
CA ARG A 466 -6.87 -1.97 23.77
C ARG A 466 -6.56 -3.21 22.94
N PHE A 467 -7.31 -3.40 21.87
CA PHE A 467 -6.95 -4.33 20.81
C PHE A 467 -7.34 -3.72 19.48
N VAL A 468 -6.64 -4.10 18.43
CA VAL A 468 -6.93 -3.64 17.08
C VAL A 468 -7.21 -4.82 16.18
N TYR A 469 -8.16 -4.65 15.28
CA TYR A 469 -8.67 -5.75 14.47
C TYR A 469 -9.13 -5.23 13.12
N GLU A 470 -9.22 -6.15 12.17
CA GLU A 470 -9.75 -5.82 10.85
C GLU A 470 -11.28 -5.62 10.90
N GLY A 471 -11.77 -4.60 10.21
CA GLY A 471 -13.10 -4.08 10.47
C GLY A 471 -14.30 -4.92 10.03
N MET A 472 -14.90 -5.69 10.94
CA MET A 472 -16.16 -6.40 10.70
C MET A 472 -17.39 -5.48 10.65
N LYS A 473 -18.31 -5.61 9.68
CA LYS A 473 -19.59 -4.86 9.70
C LYS A 473 -20.78 -5.83 9.75
N ILE A 474 -21.25 -6.09 10.97
CA ILE A 474 -22.55 -6.73 11.21
C ILE A 474 -23.63 -5.64 11.09
N SER A 475 -24.36 -5.59 9.97
CA SER A 475 -25.63 -4.87 9.88
C SER A 475 -26.72 -5.82 9.43
N SER A 476 -27.74 -5.95 10.26
CA SER A 476 -28.83 -6.92 10.17
C SER A 476 -29.91 -6.61 9.14
N ASN A 477 -29.72 -5.65 8.24
CA ASN A 477 -30.60 -5.43 7.10
C ASN A 477 -29.83 -4.67 6.00
N VAL A 478 -30.09 -5.05 4.75
CA VAL A 478 -29.41 -4.64 3.50
C VAL A 478 -28.17 -5.48 3.15
N ASN A 479 -28.36 -6.42 2.22
CA ASN A 479 -27.32 -7.17 1.53
C ASN A 479 -26.33 -6.22 0.83
N PHE A 480 -25.22 -5.86 1.48
CA PHE A 480 -23.91 -5.58 0.88
C PHE A 480 -22.90 -5.28 2.00
N LEU A 481 -22.47 -6.31 2.73
CA LEU A 481 -21.32 -6.25 3.65
C LEU A 481 -20.68 -7.63 3.73
N LEU A 482 -19.43 -7.76 3.31
CA LEU A 482 -18.57 -8.86 3.71
C LEU A 482 -17.20 -8.27 4.05
N ASP A 483 -16.69 -8.69 5.19
CA ASP A 483 -15.30 -8.58 5.64
C ASP A 483 -14.38 -8.98 4.48
N ILE A 484 -13.22 -8.33 4.30
CA ILE A 484 -12.51 -8.44 3.01
C ILE A 484 -11.99 -9.88 2.78
N TRP A 485 -11.74 -10.67 3.84
CA TRP A 485 -11.36 -12.08 3.73
C TRP A 485 -11.85 -13.02 4.83
N TYR A 486 -12.17 -12.57 6.05
CA TYR A 486 -12.63 -13.49 7.09
C TYR A 486 -13.93 -14.20 6.69
N ARG A 487 -13.94 -15.54 6.81
CA ARG A 487 -15.14 -16.37 6.63
C ARG A 487 -15.40 -17.15 7.90
N THR A 488 -16.67 -17.35 8.24
CA THR A 488 -17.05 -18.19 9.38
C THR A 488 -16.39 -19.57 9.26
N GLY A 489 -15.65 -19.97 10.30
CA GLY A 489 -14.85 -21.20 10.31
C GLY A 489 -13.35 -20.99 10.01
N GLY A 490 -12.94 -19.84 9.47
CA GLY A 490 -11.53 -19.47 9.30
C GLY A 490 -10.82 -19.25 10.64
N PRO A 491 -9.48 -19.34 10.70
CA PRO A 491 -8.71 -19.15 11.91
C PRO A 491 -8.70 -17.67 12.38
N ILE A 492 -8.30 -17.46 13.62
CA ILE A 492 -7.93 -16.13 14.14
C ILE A 492 -6.40 -16.04 14.14
N PHE A 493 -5.86 -15.07 13.42
CA PHE A 493 -4.46 -14.66 13.51
C PHE A 493 -4.35 -13.63 14.61
N PHE A 494 -3.76 -14.05 15.72
CA PHE A 494 -3.69 -13.29 16.95
C PHE A 494 -2.24 -12.87 17.22
N TYR A 495 -1.95 -11.58 17.09
CA TYR A 495 -0.66 -11.04 17.46
C TYR A 495 -0.62 -10.76 18.97
N CYS A 496 0.35 -11.37 19.65
CA CYS A 496 0.62 -11.13 21.06
C CYS A 496 1.43 -9.83 21.19
N GLY A 497 0.74 -8.72 21.42
CA GLY A 497 1.40 -7.43 21.62
C GLY A 497 2.42 -7.49 22.75
N ASN A 498 3.50 -6.77 22.58
CA ASN A 498 4.65 -6.78 23.47
C ASN A 498 4.89 -5.36 24.01
N GLU A 499 6.15 -4.98 24.20
CA GLU A 499 6.55 -3.77 24.90
C GLU A 499 6.50 -2.49 24.06
N GLY A 500 5.31 -2.17 23.55
CA GLY A 500 5.08 -0.95 22.79
C GLY A 500 3.62 -0.74 22.40
N ASN A 501 3.37 0.34 21.69
CA ASN A 501 2.05 0.69 21.18
C ASN A 501 1.58 -0.31 20.10
N ILE A 502 0.37 -0.86 20.26
CA ILE A 502 -0.13 -1.92 19.38
C ILE A 502 -0.27 -1.51 17.90
N LEU A 503 -0.48 -0.23 17.63
CA LEU A 503 -0.60 0.29 16.26
C LEU A 503 0.72 0.24 15.49
N GLU A 504 1.85 0.28 16.20
CA GLU A 504 3.17 0.11 15.60
C GLU A 504 3.34 -1.32 15.09
N PHE A 505 2.96 -2.32 15.90
CA PHE A 505 3.00 -3.72 15.48
C PHE A 505 2.05 -4.01 14.31
N TRP A 506 0.88 -3.37 14.27
CA TRP A 506 -0.07 -3.45 13.15
C TRP A 506 0.54 -3.03 11.81
N ASN A 507 1.29 -1.91 11.80
CA ASN A 507 1.86 -1.37 10.57
C ASN A 507 3.03 -2.19 10.01
N ASN A 508 3.67 -3.00 10.84
CA ASN A 508 4.96 -3.63 10.49
C ASN A 508 4.93 -5.16 10.45
N THR A 509 3.86 -5.78 10.96
CA THR A 509 3.65 -7.22 10.87
C THR A 509 2.88 -7.57 9.59
N GLY A 510 3.41 -7.12 8.44
CA GLY A 510 2.77 -7.25 7.13
C GLY A 510 2.50 -8.70 6.73
N PHE A 511 3.34 -9.65 7.17
CA PHE A 511 3.17 -11.07 6.84
C PHE A 511 1.79 -11.61 7.24
N MET A 512 1.28 -11.25 8.42
CA MET A 512 -0.05 -11.67 8.86
C MET A 512 -1.15 -11.22 7.89
N PHE A 513 -1.01 -10.02 7.30
CA PHE A 513 -1.94 -9.49 6.31
C PHE A 513 -1.76 -10.15 4.95
N ASP A 514 -0.53 -10.45 4.55
CA ASP A 514 -0.21 -11.12 3.29
C ASP A 514 -0.86 -12.52 3.24
N ILE A 515 -0.86 -13.25 4.37
CA ILE A 515 -1.37 -14.62 4.43
C ILE A 515 -2.82 -14.74 4.90
N ALA A 516 -3.40 -13.74 5.57
CA ALA A 516 -4.79 -13.81 6.05
C ALA A 516 -5.82 -14.14 4.95
N PRO A 517 -5.73 -13.61 3.71
CA PRO A 517 -6.63 -13.99 2.62
C PRO A 517 -6.54 -15.47 2.23
N MET A 518 -5.36 -16.08 2.35
CA MET A 518 -5.16 -17.50 2.02
C MET A 518 -5.92 -18.42 2.98
N PHE A 519 -6.01 -18.00 4.25
CA PHE A 519 -6.63 -18.78 5.31
C PHE A 519 -8.06 -18.33 5.63
N ASN A 520 -8.56 -17.27 4.99
CA ASN A 520 -9.77 -16.56 5.41
C ASN A 520 -9.72 -16.16 6.89
N ALA A 521 -8.57 -15.67 7.36
CA ALA A 521 -8.29 -15.46 8.77
C ALA A 521 -8.84 -14.13 9.30
N LEU A 522 -9.32 -14.12 10.54
CA LEU A 522 -9.59 -12.88 11.28
C LEU A 522 -8.28 -12.38 11.88
N ILE A 523 -7.92 -11.13 11.63
CA ILE A 523 -6.71 -10.52 12.19
C ILE A 523 -7.05 -9.74 13.46
N VAL A 524 -6.35 -10.05 14.54
CA VAL A 524 -6.44 -9.36 15.84
C VAL A 524 -5.04 -9.13 16.40
N PHE A 525 -4.78 -7.91 16.86
CA PHE A 525 -3.60 -7.54 17.62
C PHE A 525 -4.04 -7.06 19.00
N ALA A 526 -3.62 -7.75 20.06
CA ALA A 526 -3.97 -7.37 21.42
C ALA A 526 -2.84 -6.55 22.03
N GLU A 527 -3.14 -5.37 22.58
CA GLU A 527 -2.15 -4.57 23.27
C GLU A 527 -1.81 -5.19 24.63
N HIS A 528 -0.53 -5.14 24.97
CA HIS A 528 -0.03 -5.61 26.25
C HIS A 528 -0.41 -4.64 27.37
N ARG A 529 -0.75 -5.16 28.56
CA ARG A 529 -0.97 -4.30 29.75
C ARG A 529 0.27 -3.43 30.03
N TYR A 530 0.05 -2.19 30.48
CA TYR A 530 1.07 -1.15 30.74
C TYR A 530 1.74 -0.53 29.52
N TYR A 531 1.40 -0.96 28.30
CA TYR A 531 1.96 -0.41 27.06
C TYR A 531 0.89 0.34 26.26
N GLY A 532 1.33 1.36 25.52
CA GLY A 532 0.43 2.17 24.70
C GLY A 532 -0.69 2.82 25.51
N GLU A 533 -1.94 2.47 25.21
CA GLU A 533 -3.12 3.01 25.91
C GLU A 533 -3.69 2.04 26.97
N SER A 534 -3.15 0.82 27.06
CA SER A 534 -3.65 -0.26 27.93
C SER A 534 -3.08 -0.18 29.34
N THR A 535 -3.30 0.95 30.01
CA THR A 535 -2.75 1.23 31.35
C THR A 535 -3.79 0.94 32.46
N PRO A 536 -3.50 0.07 33.45
CA PRO A 536 -4.50 -0.28 34.46
C PRO A 536 -4.91 0.84 35.42
N PHE A 537 -4.03 1.81 35.65
CA PHE A 537 -4.24 2.91 36.58
C PHE A 537 -3.73 4.24 36.01
N LEU A 538 -4.27 5.37 36.50
CA LEU A 538 -3.77 6.70 36.14
C LEU A 538 -2.27 6.88 36.48
N ASN A 539 -1.82 6.31 37.59
CA ASN A 539 -0.42 6.28 38.02
C ASN A 539 0.15 4.86 37.90
N SER A 540 0.01 4.23 36.74
CA SER A 540 0.43 2.83 36.53
C SER A 540 1.91 2.57 36.83
N PHE A 541 2.80 3.53 36.58
CA PHE A 541 4.25 3.31 36.64
C PHE A 541 4.89 3.55 38.02
N VAL A 542 4.10 3.57 39.10
CA VAL A 542 4.60 3.71 40.48
C VAL A 542 4.12 2.55 41.35
N GLN A 543 4.90 2.21 42.38
CA GLN A 543 4.46 1.21 43.37
C GLN A 543 3.22 1.69 44.16
N PRO A 544 2.28 0.79 44.54
CA PRO A 544 2.26 -0.64 44.23
C PRO A 544 1.68 -0.98 42.83
N TYR A 545 1.20 0.03 42.09
CA TYR A 545 0.43 -0.15 40.86
C TYR A 545 1.23 -0.80 39.73
N ILE A 546 2.53 -0.54 39.60
CA ILE A 546 3.36 -1.19 38.57
C ILE A 546 3.52 -2.69 38.81
N GLY A 547 3.26 -3.17 40.04
CA GLY A 547 3.41 -4.57 40.42
C GLY A 547 2.47 -5.56 39.73
N PHE A 548 1.42 -5.10 39.02
CA PHE A 548 0.55 -5.95 38.19
C PHE A 548 1.07 -6.13 36.75
N LEU A 549 2.26 -5.62 36.45
CA LEU A 549 2.97 -5.89 35.20
C LEU A 549 3.81 -7.18 35.34
N SER A 550 3.33 -8.27 34.76
CA SER A 550 4.06 -9.52 34.63
C SER A 550 3.69 -10.26 33.33
N ILE A 551 4.56 -11.17 32.91
CA ILE A 551 4.35 -12.01 31.72
C ILE A 551 3.10 -12.88 31.89
N GLN A 552 2.87 -13.45 33.08
CA GLN A 552 1.73 -14.33 33.32
C GLN A 552 0.41 -13.56 33.30
N GLU A 553 0.38 -12.35 33.84
CA GLU A 553 -0.79 -11.47 33.81
C GLU A 553 -1.15 -11.06 32.38
N ALA A 554 -0.16 -10.68 31.56
CA ALA A 554 -0.39 -10.36 30.15
C ALA A 554 -0.86 -11.57 29.32
N MET A 555 -0.31 -12.76 29.58
CA MET A 555 -0.78 -13.99 28.93
C MET A 555 -2.22 -14.33 29.33
N ALA A 556 -2.59 -14.12 30.60
CA ALA A 556 -3.96 -14.31 31.06
C ALA A 556 -4.91 -13.29 30.42
N ASP A 557 -4.46 -12.04 30.21
CA ASP A 557 -5.23 -11.04 29.46
C ASP A 557 -5.57 -11.51 28.04
N PHE A 558 -4.57 -12.02 27.32
CA PHE A 558 -4.78 -12.54 25.97
C PHE A 558 -5.72 -13.74 25.96
N ALA A 559 -5.57 -14.67 26.91
CA ALA A 559 -6.44 -15.84 27.02
C ALA A 559 -7.91 -15.44 27.26
N ASP A 560 -8.16 -14.47 28.14
CA ASP A 560 -9.51 -13.97 28.41
C ASP A 560 -10.09 -13.20 27.21
N LEU A 561 -9.29 -12.29 26.63
CA LEU A 561 -9.68 -11.50 25.46
C LEU A 561 -10.05 -12.41 24.28
N ILE A 562 -9.22 -13.41 23.94
CA ILE A 562 -9.51 -14.34 22.83
C ILE A 562 -10.85 -15.05 23.04
N SER A 563 -11.14 -15.47 24.28
CA SER A 563 -12.37 -16.18 24.62
C SER A 563 -13.61 -15.31 24.35
N VAL A 564 -13.53 -14.01 24.68
CA VAL A 564 -14.61 -13.05 24.42
C VAL A 564 -14.72 -12.70 22.94
N LEU A 565 -13.60 -12.46 22.25
CA LEU A 565 -13.58 -12.13 20.83
C LEU A 565 -14.15 -13.27 19.97
N LYS A 566 -13.89 -14.53 20.35
CA LYS A 566 -14.51 -15.69 19.70
C LYS A 566 -16.04 -15.65 19.75
N ILE A 567 -16.62 -15.18 20.84
CA ILE A 567 -18.08 -15.01 20.96
C ILE A 567 -18.54 -13.80 20.14
N GLN A 568 -17.87 -12.67 20.30
CA GLN A 568 -18.23 -11.40 19.67
C GLN A 568 -18.22 -11.47 18.14
N PHE A 569 -17.26 -12.19 17.56
CA PHE A 569 -17.11 -12.34 16.11
C PHE A 569 -17.75 -13.63 15.56
N ASN A 570 -18.56 -14.34 16.36
CA ASN A 570 -19.18 -15.61 15.97
C ASN A 570 -18.15 -16.64 15.45
N ALA A 571 -17.00 -16.70 16.12
CA ALA A 571 -15.79 -17.46 15.80
C ALA A 571 -15.48 -18.52 16.88
N THR A 572 -16.50 -19.06 17.56
CA THR A 572 -16.33 -19.96 18.71
C THR A 572 -15.60 -21.26 18.37
N SER A 573 -15.73 -21.75 17.14
CA SER A 573 -15.02 -22.93 16.63
C SER A 573 -13.73 -22.58 15.89
N SER A 574 -13.37 -21.30 15.75
CA SER A 574 -12.19 -20.89 15.00
C SER A 574 -10.91 -21.28 15.76
N PRO A 575 -9.96 -21.98 15.13
CA PRO A 575 -8.62 -22.17 15.68
C PRO A 575 -7.88 -20.83 15.77
N VAL A 576 -6.91 -20.72 16.68
CA VAL A 576 -6.15 -19.47 16.88
C VAL A 576 -4.68 -19.73 16.66
N ILE A 577 -4.07 -18.94 15.77
CA ILE A 577 -2.62 -18.97 15.54
C ILE A 577 -2.03 -17.72 16.19
N ALA A 578 -1.13 -17.94 17.14
CA ALA A 578 -0.41 -16.86 17.81
C ALA A 578 0.79 -16.42 16.96
N PHE A 579 0.92 -15.11 16.76
CA PHE A 579 2.09 -14.51 16.14
C PHE A 579 2.78 -13.60 17.13
N GLY A 580 4.11 -13.53 17.03
CA GLY A 580 4.87 -12.60 17.82
C GLY A 580 6.31 -12.50 17.36
N GLY A 581 6.82 -11.28 17.41
CA GLY A 581 8.19 -10.86 17.19
C GLY A 581 8.23 -9.37 17.49
N ARG A 582 9.31 -8.83 18.03
CA ARG A 582 9.32 -7.40 18.37
C ARG A 582 9.18 -6.52 17.13
N PHE A 583 8.87 -5.25 17.33
CA PHE A 583 9.00 -4.22 16.33
C PHE A 583 9.52 -2.93 17.01
N CYS A 584 10.46 -2.18 16.42
CA CYS A 584 10.95 -0.90 16.96
C CYS A 584 10.60 0.22 15.98
N ASP A 585 9.61 1.05 16.28
CA ASP A 585 9.02 1.93 15.26
C ASP A 585 9.30 3.41 15.40
N VAL A 586 9.79 3.86 16.54
CA VAL A 586 10.00 5.29 16.74
C VAL A 586 11.36 5.52 17.32
N TYR A 587 12.26 6.03 16.50
CA TYR A 587 13.42 6.75 16.99
C TYR A 587 12.94 7.99 17.76
N PRO A 588 13.33 8.20 19.04
CA PRO A 588 14.27 7.41 19.85
C PRO A 588 13.59 6.54 20.95
N ASN A 589 12.29 6.27 20.89
CA ASN A 589 11.49 5.95 22.06
C ASN A 589 11.35 4.47 22.50
N TYR A 590 11.75 3.41 21.80
CA TYR A 590 11.47 2.05 22.32
C TYR A 590 12.58 1.00 22.11
N PHE A 591 13.11 0.39 23.20
CA PHE A 591 14.11 -0.70 23.16
C PHE A 591 13.76 -1.86 24.14
N ALA A 592 14.01 -3.11 23.71
CA ALA A 592 13.63 -4.40 24.31
C ALA A 592 13.92 -5.59 23.37
N THR A 593 13.73 -6.82 23.86
CA THR A 593 14.00 -8.08 23.13
C THR A 593 12.79 -8.55 22.32
N SER A 594 12.92 -9.60 21.48
CA SER A 594 11.78 -10.23 20.76
C SER A 594 10.77 -10.94 21.68
N TYR A 595 10.22 -10.17 22.61
CA TYR A 595 9.31 -10.56 23.68
C TYR A 595 7.95 -10.97 23.12
N GLY A 596 7.48 -10.35 22.03
CA GLY A 596 6.27 -10.81 21.32
C GLY A 596 6.38 -12.28 20.90
N GLY A 597 7.52 -12.69 20.34
CA GLY A 597 7.76 -14.09 19.96
C GLY A 597 7.81 -15.02 21.18
N MET A 598 8.35 -14.54 22.30
CA MET A 598 8.29 -15.27 23.57
C MET A 598 6.85 -15.46 24.05
N LEU A 599 6.04 -14.41 24.03
CA LEU A 599 4.63 -14.44 24.40
C LEU A 599 3.84 -15.41 23.51
N ALA A 600 4.04 -15.39 22.19
CA ALA A 600 3.39 -16.31 21.27
C ALA A 600 3.71 -17.78 21.59
N ALA A 601 5.00 -18.10 21.83
CA ALA A 601 5.42 -19.44 22.23
C ALA A 601 4.88 -19.83 23.61
N TYR A 602 4.94 -18.93 24.60
CA TYR A 602 4.43 -19.17 25.95
C TYR A 602 2.91 -19.37 25.96
N MET A 603 2.17 -18.61 25.15
CA MET A 603 0.74 -18.79 24.96
C MET A 603 0.43 -20.18 24.42
N ARG A 604 1.19 -20.69 23.44
CA ARG A 604 1.03 -22.08 22.97
C ARG A 604 1.42 -23.10 24.05
N LEU A 605 2.47 -22.86 24.82
CA LEU A 605 2.94 -23.75 25.88
C LEU A 605 1.93 -23.88 27.05
N ARG A 606 1.30 -22.78 27.48
CA ARG A 606 0.43 -22.74 28.66
C ARG A 606 -1.06 -22.83 28.34
N TYR A 607 -1.46 -22.32 27.17
CA TYR A 607 -2.85 -22.32 26.71
C TYR A 607 -3.01 -23.08 25.37
N PRO A 608 -2.55 -24.34 25.25
CA PRO A 608 -2.68 -25.11 24.00
C PRO A 608 -4.13 -25.44 23.62
N HIS A 609 -5.07 -25.25 24.55
CA HIS A 609 -6.52 -25.37 24.33
C HIS A 609 -7.14 -24.12 23.72
N ILE A 610 -6.45 -22.96 23.78
CA ILE A 610 -6.86 -21.69 23.17
C ILE A 610 -6.09 -21.46 21.87
N ILE A 611 -4.77 -21.68 21.91
CA ILE A 611 -3.83 -21.44 20.80
C ILE A 611 -3.51 -22.77 20.12
N THR A 612 -3.86 -22.89 18.84
CA THR A 612 -3.64 -24.09 18.01
C THR A 612 -2.18 -24.24 17.58
N GLY A 613 -1.50 -23.13 17.31
CA GLY A 613 -0.07 -23.08 16.98
C GLY A 613 0.51 -21.67 17.10
N ALA A 614 1.83 -21.55 17.08
CA ALA A 614 2.52 -20.27 17.25
C ALA A 614 3.70 -20.08 16.28
N VAL A 615 3.80 -18.87 15.71
CA VAL A 615 4.99 -18.37 15.02
C VAL A 615 5.71 -17.41 15.95
N ALA A 616 6.88 -17.83 16.44
CA ALA A 616 7.68 -17.13 17.44
C ALA A 616 8.98 -16.64 16.81
N ALA A 617 8.95 -15.42 16.26
CA ALA A 617 10.06 -14.85 15.51
C ALA A 617 11.09 -14.17 16.43
N SER A 618 12.38 -14.42 16.16
CA SER A 618 13.56 -13.87 16.85
C SER A 618 13.58 -13.98 18.39
N ALA A 619 12.85 -14.95 18.98
CA ALA A 619 12.62 -15.05 20.42
C ALA A 619 13.84 -15.60 21.23
N PRO A 620 14.49 -14.79 22.10
CA PRO A 620 15.80 -15.13 22.69
C PRO A 620 15.70 -15.82 24.06
N PHE A 621 15.01 -16.95 24.13
CA PHE A 621 14.69 -17.65 25.39
C PHE A 621 15.88 -17.92 26.30
N LYS A 622 17.02 -18.35 25.77
CA LYS A 622 18.16 -18.79 26.59
C LYS A 622 18.73 -17.68 27.46
N TRP A 623 18.69 -16.44 26.98
CA TRP A 623 19.25 -15.29 27.70
C TRP A 623 18.23 -14.74 28.67
N VAL A 624 17.00 -14.52 28.23
CA VAL A 624 15.92 -13.97 29.07
C VAL A 624 15.55 -14.88 30.23
N THR A 625 15.75 -16.20 30.12
CA THR A 625 15.54 -17.17 31.21
C THR A 625 16.76 -17.37 32.10
N GLY A 626 17.92 -16.80 31.74
CA GLY A 626 19.18 -17.00 32.47
C GLY A 626 19.85 -18.36 32.26
N GLU A 627 19.47 -19.13 31.22
CA GLU A 627 20.14 -20.42 30.88
C GLU A 627 21.56 -20.21 30.33
N GLU A 628 21.77 -19.15 29.56
CA GLU A 628 23.06 -18.74 28.99
C GLU A 628 23.30 -17.25 29.22
N GLY A 629 24.57 -16.82 29.26
CA GLY A 629 24.93 -15.40 29.41
C GLY A 629 24.69 -14.59 28.14
N LEU A 630 24.35 -13.31 28.28
CA LEU A 630 24.00 -12.40 27.17
C LEU A 630 25.19 -11.97 26.31
N HIS A 631 26.44 -12.11 26.79
CA HIS A 631 27.64 -11.59 26.11
C HIS A 631 27.76 -11.89 24.60
N PRO A 632 27.41 -13.11 24.09
CA PRO A 632 27.46 -13.40 22.65
C PRO A 632 26.60 -12.48 21.77
N PHE A 633 25.62 -11.78 22.35
CA PHE A 633 24.87 -10.72 21.69
C PHE A 633 25.78 -9.61 21.16
N PHE A 634 26.72 -9.12 21.99
CA PHE A 634 27.64 -8.06 21.62
C PHE A 634 28.74 -8.54 20.68
N GLU A 635 29.18 -9.80 20.80
CA GLU A 635 30.10 -10.43 19.84
C GLU A 635 29.47 -10.49 18.43
N SER A 636 28.18 -10.80 18.33
CA SER A 636 27.48 -10.84 17.04
C SER A 636 27.40 -9.49 16.33
N ILE A 637 27.42 -8.38 17.06
CA ILE A 637 27.48 -7.04 16.46
C ILE A 637 28.84 -6.81 15.78
N LYS A 638 29.94 -7.26 16.41
CA LYS A 638 31.26 -7.21 15.77
C LYS A 638 31.29 -8.06 14.49
N GLU A 639 30.73 -9.27 14.54
CA GLU A 639 30.64 -10.16 13.37
C GLU A 639 29.89 -9.47 12.21
N ALA A 640 28.77 -8.80 12.50
CA ALA A 640 28.01 -8.06 11.49
C ALA A 640 28.83 -6.94 10.82
N TYR A 641 29.54 -6.12 11.61
CA TYR A 641 30.39 -5.04 11.08
C TYR A 641 31.63 -5.56 10.35
N PHE A 642 32.23 -6.66 10.84
CA PHE A 642 33.37 -7.31 10.19
C PHE A 642 33.00 -7.86 8.81
N ASN A 643 31.81 -8.45 8.68
CA ASN A 643 31.31 -9.01 7.42
C ASN A 643 31.05 -7.94 6.34
N VAL A 644 30.86 -6.67 6.73
CA VAL A 644 30.79 -5.55 5.77
C VAL A 644 32.18 -5.17 5.29
N SER A 645 33.13 -4.96 6.20
CA SER A 645 34.51 -4.60 5.88
C SER A 645 35.46 -4.89 7.04
N GLU A 646 36.58 -5.55 6.74
CA GLU A 646 37.64 -5.84 7.72
C GLU A 646 38.28 -4.56 8.30
N LEU A 647 38.19 -3.41 7.59
CA LEU A 647 38.75 -2.13 8.04
C LEU A 647 37.88 -1.44 9.09
N CYS A 648 36.60 -1.79 9.16
CA CYS A 648 35.60 -1.08 9.93
C CYS A 648 35.76 -1.27 11.45
N VAL A 649 35.92 -2.53 11.85
CA VAL A 649 36.05 -2.92 13.26
C VAL A 649 37.30 -2.28 13.90
N PRO A 650 38.51 -2.35 13.30
CA PRO A 650 39.68 -1.66 13.85
C PRO A 650 39.51 -0.15 14.02
N ILE A 651 38.80 0.53 13.10
CA ILE A 651 38.57 1.98 13.19
C ILE A 651 37.65 2.32 14.38
N ILE A 652 36.55 1.59 14.53
CA ILE A 652 35.61 1.78 15.64
C ILE A 652 36.31 1.48 16.99
N GLN A 653 37.07 0.38 17.07
CA GLN A 653 37.84 0.03 18.26
C GLN A 653 38.93 1.07 18.57
N ALA A 654 39.58 1.64 17.55
CA ALA A 654 40.55 2.72 17.73
C ALA A 654 39.89 4.00 18.27
N ALA A 655 38.66 4.31 17.84
CA ALA A 655 37.90 5.45 18.37
C ALA A 655 37.62 5.30 19.86
N TYR A 656 37.09 4.15 20.29
CA TYR A 656 36.86 3.86 21.69
C TYR A 656 38.15 3.87 22.52
N SER A 657 39.24 3.29 21.98
CA SER A 657 40.55 3.29 22.64
C SER A 657 41.08 4.70 22.85
N GLU A 658 40.91 5.59 21.86
CA GLU A 658 41.34 6.98 21.95
C GLU A 658 40.47 7.80 22.92
N ILE A 659 39.16 7.57 22.96
CA ILE A 659 38.25 8.15 23.96
C ILE A 659 38.71 7.78 25.38
N LEU A 660 38.95 6.49 25.64
CA LEU A 660 39.43 6.03 26.94
C LEU A 660 40.83 6.59 27.26
N ARG A 661 41.71 6.71 26.27
CA ARG A 661 43.04 7.32 26.46
C ARG A 661 42.92 8.79 26.90
N ARG A 662 42.11 9.59 26.19
CA ARG A 662 41.87 11.01 26.51
C ARG A 662 41.15 11.20 27.84
N SER A 663 40.26 10.29 28.22
CA SER A 663 39.58 10.37 29.53
C SER A 663 40.55 10.37 30.72
N ARG A 664 41.72 9.72 30.58
CA ARG A 664 42.78 9.69 31.59
C ARG A 664 43.51 11.03 31.77
N GLU A 665 43.34 11.96 30.84
CA GLU A 665 43.86 13.34 30.93
C GLU A 665 42.96 14.24 31.81
N GLY A 666 41.86 13.70 32.36
CA GLY A 666 40.91 14.42 33.19
C GLY A 666 39.91 15.24 32.38
N THR A 667 39.34 16.29 32.99
CA THR A 667 38.24 17.07 32.41
C THR A 667 38.62 17.75 31.09
N SER A 668 39.89 18.13 30.88
CA SER A 668 40.35 18.69 29.61
C SER A 668 40.26 17.68 28.46
N GLY A 669 40.61 16.42 28.72
CA GLY A 669 40.50 15.34 27.74
C GLY A 669 39.05 15.00 27.43
N LEU A 670 38.18 14.95 28.44
CA LEU A 670 36.74 14.71 28.27
C LEU A 670 36.03 15.83 27.47
N ARG A 671 36.39 17.09 27.72
CA ARG A 671 35.89 18.23 26.92
C ARG A 671 36.36 18.18 25.48
N ASN A 672 37.58 17.71 25.24
CA ASN A 672 38.07 17.50 23.89
C ASN A 672 37.29 16.39 23.16
N VAL A 673 37.00 15.27 23.84
CA VAL A 673 36.11 14.22 23.30
C VAL A 673 34.72 14.77 22.99
N THR A 674 34.17 15.62 23.87
CA THR A 674 32.86 16.27 23.67
C THR A 674 32.85 17.08 22.36
N ALA A 675 33.91 17.88 22.12
CA ALA A 675 34.01 18.70 20.92
C ALA A 675 34.14 17.84 19.64
N GLU A 676 34.96 16.79 19.67
CA GLU A 676 35.18 15.91 18.51
C GLU A 676 33.92 15.12 18.13
N LEU A 677 33.22 14.56 19.12
CA LEU A 677 31.95 13.85 18.93
C LEU A 677 30.75 14.78 18.73
N ASN A 678 30.94 16.09 18.92
CA ASN A 678 29.90 17.10 18.79
C ASN A 678 28.69 16.84 19.70
N LEU A 679 28.94 16.64 21.00
CA LEU A 679 27.91 16.39 22.01
C LEU A 679 27.34 17.70 22.57
N CYS A 680 26.04 17.74 22.84
CA CYS A 680 25.38 18.93 23.39
C CYS A 680 25.76 19.15 24.86
N THR A 681 25.83 18.07 25.64
CA THR A 681 26.22 18.10 27.05
C THR A 681 27.70 17.75 27.19
N LEU A 682 28.44 18.54 27.96
CA LEU A 682 29.86 18.31 28.24
C LEU A 682 30.08 17.03 29.06
N LEU A 683 31.09 16.25 28.70
CA LEU A 683 31.59 15.16 29.54
C LEU A 683 32.46 15.75 30.67
N GLU A 684 32.03 15.61 31.92
CA GLU A 684 32.75 16.14 33.08
C GLU A 684 33.24 15.06 34.05
N THR A 685 32.50 13.95 34.14
CA THR A 685 32.73 12.86 35.08
C THR A 685 32.94 11.51 34.40
N GLY A 686 33.44 10.52 35.16
CA GLY A 686 33.47 9.13 34.68
C GLY A 686 32.09 8.53 34.41
N GLN A 687 31.06 9.01 35.11
CA GLN A 687 29.67 8.60 34.88
C GLN A 687 29.13 9.16 33.56
N ASP A 688 29.48 10.40 33.21
CA ASP A 688 29.14 10.98 31.90
C ASP A 688 29.78 10.18 30.76
N LEU A 689 31.04 9.75 30.96
CA LEU A 689 31.76 8.91 30.00
C LEU A 689 31.09 7.54 29.84
N ASP A 690 30.78 6.83 30.93
CA ASP A 690 30.11 5.53 30.89
C ASP A 690 28.77 5.61 30.15
N TRP A 691 27.97 6.64 30.46
CA TRP A 691 26.68 6.88 29.80
C TRP A 691 26.84 7.16 28.30
N MET A 692 27.83 7.97 27.90
CA MET A 692 28.12 8.23 26.49
C MET A 692 28.57 6.98 25.75
N LEU A 693 29.38 6.12 26.38
CA LEU A 693 29.81 4.84 25.80
C LEU A 693 28.62 3.88 25.61
N ARG A 694 27.67 3.85 26.55
CA ARG A 694 26.44 3.05 26.43
C ARG A 694 25.51 3.60 25.35
N TRP A 695 25.36 4.92 25.26
CA TRP A 695 24.62 5.60 24.19
C TRP A 695 25.19 5.26 22.81
N SER A 696 26.51 5.36 22.64
CA SER A 696 27.14 5.05 21.36
C SER A 696 27.03 3.57 21.02
N ARG A 697 27.23 2.66 22.00
CA ARG A 697 26.99 1.21 21.84
C ARG A 697 25.56 0.93 21.37
N ASN A 698 24.57 1.59 21.96
CA ASN A 698 23.16 1.43 21.59
C ASN A 698 22.92 1.74 20.10
N ALA A 699 23.64 2.69 19.50
CA ALA A 699 23.54 2.95 18.07
C ALA A 699 23.79 1.69 17.23
N PHE A 700 24.88 0.99 17.53
CA PHE A 700 25.29 -0.22 16.84
C PHE A 700 24.31 -1.37 17.10
N VAL A 701 23.80 -1.50 18.33
CA VAL A 701 22.78 -2.49 18.70
C VAL A 701 21.54 -2.34 17.81
N VAL A 702 21.00 -1.13 17.73
CA VAL A 702 19.76 -0.85 16.97
C VAL A 702 19.98 -1.05 15.48
N MET A 703 21.09 -0.54 14.92
CA MET A 703 21.38 -0.72 13.50
C MET A 703 21.58 -2.19 13.13
N SER A 704 22.19 -3.00 14.00
CA SER A 704 22.32 -4.45 13.78
C SER A 704 20.96 -5.17 13.84
N MET A 705 20.09 -4.84 14.80
CA MET A 705 18.74 -5.39 14.84
C MET A 705 17.93 -5.00 13.60
N MET A 706 18.03 -3.75 13.18
CA MET A 706 17.29 -3.18 12.04
C MET A 706 18.05 -3.30 10.72
N ASN A 707 18.95 -4.27 10.57
CA ASN A 707 19.80 -4.40 9.39
C ASN A 707 19.05 -4.96 8.15
N TYR A 708 17.89 -4.39 7.84
CA TYR A 708 17.02 -4.82 6.76
C TYR A 708 17.56 -4.42 5.37
N PRO A 709 17.25 -5.19 4.32
CA PRO A 709 17.76 -4.93 2.97
C PRO A 709 17.08 -3.74 2.26
N TYR A 710 16.14 -3.07 2.91
CA TYR A 710 15.40 -1.92 2.41
C TYR A 710 15.21 -0.87 3.52
N PRO A 711 14.94 0.41 3.17
CA PRO A 711 14.78 1.48 4.17
C PRO A 711 13.61 1.22 5.11
N SER A 712 13.78 1.60 6.37
CA SER A 712 12.79 1.38 7.41
C SER A 712 13.06 2.28 8.62
N TYR A 713 12.05 2.90 9.23
CA TYR A 713 12.16 3.63 10.51
C TYR A 713 13.15 4.79 10.53
N GLY A 714 13.21 5.54 9.42
CA GLY A 714 14.22 6.59 9.26
C GLY A 714 15.64 6.07 9.03
N LEU A 715 15.87 4.76 9.14
CA LEU A 715 17.13 4.12 8.77
C LEU A 715 17.16 3.78 7.27
N PRO A 716 18.34 3.92 6.63
CA PRO A 716 18.52 3.51 5.25
C PRO A 716 18.50 1.98 5.12
N ALA A 717 18.42 1.47 3.89
CA ALA A 717 18.66 0.06 3.62
C ALA A 717 20.07 -0.36 4.06
N ASN A 718 20.18 -1.51 4.71
CA ASN A 718 21.43 -2.05 5.25
C ASN A 718 22.17 -1.03 6.14
N PRO A 719 21.57 -0.56 7.24
CA PRO A 719 22.14 0.49 8.08
C PRO A 719 23.51 0.14 8.67
N VAL A 720 23.82 -1.14 8.91
CA VAL A 720 25.18 -1.57 9.31
C VAL A 720 26.20 -1.22 8.21
N ASN A 721 25.86 -1.43 6.93
CA ASN A 721 26.73 -1.08 5.82
C ASN A 721 26.95 0.44 5.75
N VAL A 722 25.90 1.23 5.91
CA VAL A 722 25.98 2.70 5.88
C VAL A 722 26.82 3.23 7.05
N SER A 723 26.56 2.74 8.26
CA SER A 723 27.32 3.08 9.47
C SER A 723 28.80 2.72 9.32
N CYS A 724 29.07 1.53 8.79
CA CYS A 724 30.43 1.06 8.58
C CYS A 724 31.18 1.88 7.51
N ASN A 725 30.53 2.22 6.40
CA ASN A 725 31.11 3.08 5.37
C ASN A 725 31.43 4.48 5.91
N LYS A 726 30.54 5.07 6.72
CA LYS A 726 30.81 6.34 7.42
C LYS A 726 31.96 6.23 8.40
N ALA A 727 32.03 5.13 9.16
CA ALA A 727 33.16 4.88 10.06
C ALA A 727 34.49 4.90 9.28
N ILE A 728 34.54 4.24 8.12
CA ILE A 728 35.75 4.18 7.28
C ILE A 728 36.06 5.54 6.66
N GLU A 729 35.08 6.19 6.04
CA GLU A 729 35.23 7.47 5.33
C GLU A 729 35.85 8.55 6.22
N PHE A 730 35.36 8.68 7.45
CA PHE A 730 35.80 9.73 8.38
C PHE A 730 36.86 9.25 9.38
N GLY A 731 36.94 7.94 9.63
CA GLY A 731 37.73 7.36 10.71
C GLY A 731 39.18 7.02 10.39
N VAL A 732 39.56 6.93 9.10
CA VAL A 732 40.95 6.63 8.70
C VAL A 732 41.93 7.72 9.19
N GLN A 733 41.51 8.99 9.16
CA GLN A 733 42.33 10.11 9.64
C GLN A 733 42.02 10.48 11.10
N ASN A 734 40.75 10.41 11.50
CA ASN A 734 40.29 10.75 12.84
C ASN A 734 39.27 9.71 13.32
N PRO A 735 39.67 8.70 14.10
CA PRO A 735 38.76 7.66 14.58
C PRO A 735 37.52 8.20 15.32
N LEU A 736 37.63 9.31 16.06
CA LEU A 736 36.49 9.92 16.75
C LEU A 736 35.48 10.51 15.75
N ALA A 737 35.94 11.12 14.66
CA ALA A 737 35.05 11.56 13.58
C ALA A 737 34.36 10.37 12.90
N GLY A 738 35.10 9.27 12.67
CA GLY A 738 34.53 8.00 12.20
C GLY A 738 33.40 7.50 13.10
N LEU A 739 33.63 7.43 14.41
CA LEU A 739 32.61 7.02 15.38
C LEU A 739 31.41 7.98 15.37
N ARG A 740 31.65 9.29 15.36
CA ARG A 740 30.61 10.34 15.31
C ARG A 740 29.68 10.16 14.12
N GLU A 741 30.22 9.97 12.93
CA GLU A 741 29.41 9.81 11.72
C GLU A 741 28.74 8.42 11.66
N ALA A 742 29.37 7.38 12.22
CA ALA A 742 28.81 6.05 12.29
C ALA A 742 27.59 5.95 13.22
N VAL A 743 27.64 6.58 14.41
CA VAL A 743 26.49 6.67 15.32
C VAL A 743 25.41 7.62 14.80
N GLY A 744 25.81 8.61 14.00
CA GLY A 744 24.92 9.57 13.33
C GLY A 744 24.03 8.97 12.25
N VAL A 745 24.14 7.67 11.96
CA VAL A 745 23.17 6.95 11.12
C VAL A 745 21.88 6.67 11.89
N LEU A 746 21.98 6.38 13.19
CA LEU A 746 20.82 6.24 14.06
C LEU A 746 20.45 7.57 14.68
N TYR A 747 21.40 8.21 15.36
CA TYR A 747 21.10 9.39 16.13
C TYR A 747 21.16 10.63 15.25
N ASP A 748 20.06 11.37 15.18
CA ASP A 748 20.05 12.71 14.59
C ASP A 748 20.68 13.74 15.54
N ARG A 749 21.29 14.77 14.96
CA ARG A 749 21.73 15.95 15.71
C ARG A 749 20.52 16.81 16.05
N SER A 750 20.46 17.34 17.27
CA SER A 750 19.37 18.20 17.74
C SER A 750 19.25 19.48 16.89
N SER A 751 18.25 20.33 17.17
CA SER A 751 18.13 21.66 16.55
C SER A 751 19.39 22.53 16.68
N GLU A 752 20.27 22.21 17.63
CA GLU A 752 21.56 22.86 17.87
C GLU A 752 22.73 22.20 17.12
N LEU A 753 22.44 21.25 16.21
CA LEU A 753 23.43 20.49 15.42
C LEU A 753 24.43 19.68 16.27
N CYS A 754 24.04 19.17 17.45
CA CYS A 754 24.86 18.31 18.32
C CYS A 754 24.10 17.04 18.78
N PHE A 755 24.80 16.03 19.30
CA PHE A 755 24.19 14.83 19.88
C PHE A 755 23.90 14.99 21.37
N ASP A 756 22.65 14.81 21.77
CA ASP A 756 22.26 14.84 23.18
C ASP A 756 22.15 13.42 23.74
N TYR A 757 23.32 12.84 24.04
CA TYR A 757 23.44 11.45 24.47
C TYR A 757 22.67 11.11 25.76
N LYS A 758 22.31 12.10 26.59
CA LYS A 758 21.54 11.89 27.83
C LYS A 758 20.04 11.81 27.58
N THR A 759 19.52 12.50 26.57
CA THR A 759 18.09 12.45 26.23
C THR A 759 17.80 11.39 25.17
N GLN A 760 18.80 11.07 24.33
CA GLN A 760 18.70 10.03 23.29
C GLN A 760 18.85 8.61 23.82
N TYR A 761 19.42 8.41 25.02
CA TYR A 761 19.58 7.11 25.64
C TYR A 761 19.50 7.21 27.17
N ILE A 762 18.74 6.30 27.79
CA ILE A 762 18.61 6.16 29.23
C ILE A 762 19.11 4.77 29.64
N ASP A 763 20.10 4.71 30.53
CA ASP A 763 20.57 3.44 31.10
C ASP A 763 19.49 2.83 32.01
N CYS A 764 19.29 1.53 31.85
CA CYS A 764 18.21 0.78 32.48
C CYS A 764 18.66 -0.65 32.80
N ALA A 765 17.79 -1.49 33.37
CA ALA A 765 18.14 -2.87 33.72
C ALA A 765 18.53 -3.72 32.50
N ASP A 766 17.98 -3.42 31.31
CA ASP A 766 18.38 -4.03 30.04
C ASP A 766 19.63 -3.36 29.45
N VAL A 767 20.75 -4.10 29.39
CA VAL A 767 22.02 -3.57 28.86
C VAL A 767 21.99 -3.29 27.36
N THR A 768 20.98 -3.79 26.64
CA THR A 768 20.74 -3.49 25.22
C THR A 768 19.94 -2.20 25.02
N GLY A 769 19.38 -1.63 26.10
CA GLY A 769 18.60 -0.38 26.12
C GLY A 769 17.09 -0.61 26.31
N CYS A 770 16.40 0.33 26.96
CA CYS A 770 14.93 0.26 27.19
C CYS A 770 14.09 1.23 26.34
N GLY A 771 14.72 2.21 25.71
CA GLY A 771 14.03 3.28 24.97
C GLY A 771 13.75 4.46 25.87
N LEU A 772 12.72 5.23 25.52
CA LEU A 772 12.29 6.44 26.21
C LEU A 772 10.76 6.41 26.43
N GLY A 773 10.24 7.39 27.17
CA GLY A 773 8.82 7.46 27.45
C GLY A 773 8.30 6.34 28.36
N ASN A 774 6.97 6.20 28.44
CA ASN A 774 6.35 5.33 29.45
C ASN A 774 6.55 3.83 29.19
N ASP A 775 6.52 3.38 27.94
CA ASP A 775 6.73 1.97 27.62
C ASP A 775 8.16 1.54 28.03
N SER A 776 9.16 2.44 27.95
CA SER A 776 10.51 2.15 28.46
C SER A 776 10.54 1.88 29.96
N VAL A 777 9.65 2.51 30.74
CA VAL A 777 9.52 2.30 32.19
C VAL A 777 8.86 0.94 32.49
N ALA A 778 7.85 0.56 31.69
CA ALA A 778 7.27 -0.78 31.79
C ALA A 778 8.29 -1.88 31.46
N TRP A 779 9.05 -1.72 30.36
CA TRP A 779 10.06 -2.70 29.98
C TRP A 779 11.19 -2.81 31.02
N ASP A 780 11.69 -1.67 31.49
CA ASP A 780 12.69 -1.63 32.55
C ASP A 780 12.19 -2.30 33.83
N PHE A 781 10.92 -2.16 34.17
CA PHE A 781 10.33 -2.89 35.30
C PHE A 781 10.31 -4.41 35.06
N GLN A 782 9.94 -4.88 33.86
CA GLN A 782 9.99 -6.31 33.53
C GLN A 782 11.43 -6.87 33.57
N ALA A 783 12.41 -6.10 33.10
CA ALA A 783 13.83 -6.43 33.22
C ALA A 783 14.35 -6.38 34.68
N CYS A 784 13.66 -5.65 35.56
CA CYS A 784 13.92 -5.63 36.99
C CYS A 784 13.26 -6.76 37.79
N THR A 785 12.31 -7.51 37.21
CA THR A 785 11.53 -8.52 37.94
C THR A 785 11.65 -9.92 37.35
N GLU A 786 11.53 -10.08 36.04
CA GLU A 786 11.41 -11.39 35.39
C GLU A 786 12.44 -11.64 34.28
N ILE A 787 12.90 -10.61 33.56
CA ILE A 787 13.67 -10.76 32.32
C ILE A 787 15.16 -10.53 32.56
N HIS A 788 15.99 -11.53 32.23
CA HIS A 788 17.44 -11.50 32.47
C HIS A 788 18.20 -10.85 31.32
N LEU A 789 18.61 -9.58 31.48
CA LEU A 789 19.32 -8.82 30.43
C LEU A 789 20.50 -8.02 30.99
N TYR A 790 21.31 -8.67 31.82
CA TYR A 790 22.57 -8.14 32.32
C TYR A 790 23.76 -8.87 31.69
N ASP A 791 24.91 -8.21 31.64
CA ASP A 791 26.16 -8.79 31.15
C ASP A 791 27.32 -8.41 32.08
N PRO A 792 27.77 -9.33 32.96
CA PRO A 792 28.87 -9.07 33.88
C PRO A 792 30.25 -9.18 33.19
N SER A 793 30.27 -9.54 31.91
CA SER A 793 31.50 -9.86 31.19
C SER A 793 32.33 -8.61 30.91
N ASN A 794 33.64 -8.75 30.99
CA ASN A 794 34.56 -7.73 30.50
C ASN A 794 34.74 -7.89 28.99
N ALA A 795 34.96 -6.77 28.29
CA ALA A 795 35.25 -6.81 26.87
C ALA A 795 36.51 -7.63 26.55
N THR A 796 36.43 -8.42 25.48
CA THR A 796 37.48 -9.26 24.93
C THR A 796 37.93 -8.75 23.56
N SER A 797 38.86 -9.45 22.91
CA SER A 797 39.19 -9.17 21.51
C SER A 797 38.04 -9.44 20.54
N ASN A 798 36.99 -10.15 20.97
CA ASN A 798 35.80 -10.46 20.17
C ASN A 798 34.72 -9.37 20.23
N ASP A 799 34.91 -8.33 21.04
CA ASP A 799 33.95 -7.24 21.17
C ASP A 799 34.30 -6.05 20.26
N LEU A 800 33.26 -5.38 19.78
CA LEU A 800 33.40 -4.09 19.10
C LEU A 800 33.58 -2.93 20.09
N PHE A 801 33.14 -3.12 21.34
CA PHE A 801 32.98 -2.08 22.35
C PHE A 801 33.98 -2.23 23.51
N PRO A 802 34.26 -1.15 24.26
CA PRO A 802 35.02 -1.26 25.51
C PRO A 802 34.23 -2.00 26.59
N SER A 803 34.93 -2.36 27.67
CA SER A 803 34.32 -3.05 28.81
C SER A 803 33.27 -2.17 29.50
N LEU A 804 32.02 -2.63 29.50
CA LEU A 804 30.87 -1.96 30.13
C LEU A 804 30.02 -2.99 30.91
N PRO A 805 30.62 -3.70 31.88
CA PRO A 805 29.92 -4.75 32.61
C PRO A 805 28.76 -4.16 33.42
N LYS A 806 27.69 -4.92 33.54
CA LYS A 806 26.59 -4.70 34.49
C LYS A 806 26.25 -6.05 35.09
N SER A 807 26.63 -6.24 36.35
CA SER A 807 26.40 -7.48 37.07
C SER A 807 24.96 -7.57 37.57
N LEU A 808 24.58 -8.75 38.04
CA LEU A 808 23.29 -8.94 38.71
C LEU A 808 23.16 -8.03 39.94
N ASP A 809 24.22 -7.88 40.73
CA ASP A 809 24.21 -7.01 41.92
C ASP A 809 23.96 -5.54 41.54
N ASP A 810 24.53 -5.08 40.42
CA ASP A 810 24.30 -3.72 39.90
C ASP A 810 22.84 -3.53 39.47
N VAL A 811 22.26 -4.54 38.81
CA VAL A 811 20.84 -4.53 38.42
C VAL A 811 19.95 -4.56 39.66
N ASP A 812 20.23 -5.42 40.63
CA ASP A 812 19.46 -5.50 41.88
C ASP A 812 19.51 -4.19 42.67
N GLU A 813 20.68 -3.53 42.76
CA GLU A 813 20.79 -2.22 43.40
C GLU A 813 19.98 -1.15 42.64
N TYR A 814 20.09 -1.11 41.30
CA TYR A 814 19.32 -0.22 40.45
C TYR A 814 17.80 -0.42 40.63
N CYS A 815 17.35 -1.66 40.51
CA CYS A 815 15.94 -2.04 40.58
C CYS A 815 15.36 -1.81 41.97
N PHE A 816 16.13 -2.10 43.03
CA PHE A 816 15.69 -1.85 44.40
C PHE A 816 15.58 -0.35 44.67
N LYS A 817 16.52 0.46 44.18
CA LYS A 817 16.48 1.91 44.33
C LYS A 817 15.32 2.55 43.56
N LYS A 818 15.03 2.07 42.34
CA LYS A 818 14.01 2.67 41.46
C LYS A 818 12.60 2.18 41.75
N TYR A 819 12.43 0.87 41.97
CA TYR A 819 11.12 0.23 42.09
C TYR A 819 10.91 -0.54 43.39
N GLY A 820 11.92 -0.69 44.24
CA GLY A 820 11.82 -1.49 45.47
C GLY A 820 11.73 -3.00 45.23
N VAL A 821 12.16 -3.49 44.05
CA VAL A 821 12.12 -4.90 43.65
C VAL A 821 13.52 -5.41 43.31
N ARG A 822 13.67 -6.72 43.19
CA ARG A 822 14.90 -7.41 42.75
C ARG A 822 14.55 -8.44 41.69
N LEU A 823 15.52 -8.76 40.83
CA LEU A 823 15.30 -9.71 39.74
C LEU A 823 15.09 -11.12 40.31
N SER A 824 14.00 -11.77 39.90
CA SER A 824 13.68 -13.13 40.32
C SER A 824 14.30 -14.14 39.35
N GLU A 825 15.55 -14.54 39.63
CA GLU A 825 16.41 -15.24 38.66
C GLU A 825 15.87 -16.58 38.09
N LYS A 826 14.86 -17.17 38.72
CA LYS A 826 14.32 -18.47 38.31
C LYS A 826 12.85 -18.41 37.94
N GLN A 827 12.25 -17.24 37.91
CA GLN A 827 10.80 -17.09 37.70
C GLN A 827 10.38 -17.66 36.34
N LEU A 828 11.04 -17.25 35.25
CA LEU A 828 10.71 -17.72 33.91
C LEU A 828 11.03 -19.20 33.70
N LEU A 829 12.18 -19.67 34.21
CA LEU A 829 12.53 -21.09 34.19
C LEU A 829 11.53 -21.95 34.97
N THR A 830 11.05 -21.46 36.11
CA THR A 830 10.04 -22.17 36.91
C THR A 830 8.69 -22.15 36.22
N ALA A 831 8.32 -21.04 35.59
CA ALA A 831 7.04 -20.88 34.92
C ALA A 831 6.92 -21.71 33.63
N PHE A 832 7.96 -21.71 32.79
CA PHE A 832 7.91 -22.27 31.42
C PHE A 832 8.83 -23.48 31.19
N GLY A 833 9.73 -23.76 32.13
CA GLY A 833 10.74 -24.81 32.01
C GLY A 833 11.87 -24.44 31.03
N PRO A 834 13.03 -25.11 31.11
CA PRO A 834 14.09 -24.97 30.12
C PRO A 834 13.64 -25.47 28.75
N ILE A 835 14.25 -24.96 27.68
CA ILE A 835 13.95 -25.33 26.28
C ILE A 835 14.04 -26.85 26.06
N SER A 836 14.93 -27.53 26.79
CA SER A 836 15.07 -28.99 26.74
C SER A 836 13.79 -29.77 27.08
N ASN A 837 12.89 -29.19 27.89
CA ASN A 837 11.60 -29.78 28.26
C ASN A 837 10.53 -29.59 27.17
N TRP A 838 10.75 -28.70 26.21
CA TRP A 838 9.76 -28.38 25.17
C TRP A 838 9.62 -29.50 24.12
N LYS A 839 10.37 -30.59 24.23
CA LYS A 839 10.11 -31.81 23.42
C LYS A 839 8.71 -32.37 23.59
N MET A 840 8.03 -32.05 24.70
CA MET A 840 6.66 -32.44 25.00
C MET A 840 5.60 -31.46 24.47
N THR A 841 6.01 -30.31 23.90
CA THR A 841 5.09 -29.36 23.26
C THR A 841 4.98 -29.61 21.76
N SER A 842 4.05 -28.91 21.12
CA SER A 842 3.77 -29.01 19.69
C SER A 842 3.34 -27.67 19.10
N ASN A 843 3.45 -27.58 17.78
CA ASN A 843 2.93 -26.54 16.91
C ASN A 843 3.57 -25.18 17.18
N ILE A 844 4.91 -25.12 17.16
CA ILE A 844 5.65 -23.87 17.27
C ILE A 844 6.72 -23.81 16.19
N VAL A 845 6.78 -22.70 15.47
CA VAL A 845 7.89 -22.37 14.57
C VAL A 845 8.72 -21.26 15.22
N PHE A 846 10.02 -21.50 15.40
CA PHE A 846 10.98 -20.51 15.85
C PHE A 846 11.81 -20.00 14.67
N SER A 847 11.58 -18.79 14.18
CA SER A 847 12.37 -18.18 13.12
C SER A 847 13.45 -17.25 13.69
N ASN A 848 14.67 -17.27 13.15
CA ASN A 848 15.75 -16.37 13.55
C ASN A 848 16.58 -15.93 12.35
N GLY A 849 16.83 -14.64 12.23
CA GLY A 849 17.72 -14.07 11.21
C GLY A 849 19.20 -14.17 11.60
N ASN A 850 20.11 -14.43 10.65
CA ASN A 850 21.54 -14.54 10.96
C ASN A 850 22.25 -13.18 11.14
N LEU A 851 21.63 -12.08 10.75
CA LEU A 851 22.12 -10.72 11.01
C LEU A 851 21.60 -10.17 12.35
N ASP A 852 20.63 -10.86 12.95
CA ASP A 852 20.02 -10.48 14.21
C ASP A 852 20.96 -10.82 15.39
N PRO A 853 21.39 -9.83 16.20
CA PRO A 853 22.21 -10.12 17.37
C PRO A 853 21.47 -10.98 18.41
N TRP A 854 20.13 -11.04 18.37
CA TRP A 854 19.33 -11.90 19.26
C TRP A 854 19.34 -13.39 18.90
N MET A 855 19.77 -13.75 17.68
CA MET A 855 19.70 -15.11 17.15
C MET A 855 20.29 -16.16 18.11
N LYS A 856 21.48 -15.90 18.67
CA LYS A 856 22.21 -16.87 19.48
C LYS A 856 21.48 -17.22 20.79
N GLY A 857 20.61 -16.32 21.28
CA GLY A 857 19.75 -16.54 22.44
C GLY A 857 18.49 -17.36 22.14
N GLY A 858 18.17 -17.60 20.87
CA GLY A 858 16.95 -18.29 20.45
C GLY A 858 17.09 -19.81 20.30
N VAL A 859 16.05 -20.41 19.69
CA VAL A 859 16.01 -21.83 19.32
C VAL A 859 16.49 -21.99 17.88
N LEU A 860 17.68 -22.55 17.68
CA LEU A 860 18.34 -22.63 16.37
C LEU A 860 18.28 -24.01 15.70
N LYS A 861 17.70 -25.00 16.39
CA LYS A 861 17.55 -26.37 15.90
C LYS A 861 16.18 -26.90 16.32
N ASP A 862 15.61 -27.76 15.48
CA ASP A 862 14.36 -28.44 15.77
C ASP A 862 14.41 -29.13 17.14
N VAL A 863 13.41 -28.85 17.97
CA VAL A 863 13.25 -29.46 19.30
C VAL A 863 12.46 -30.77 19.17
N SER A 864 11.48 -30.80 18.28
CA SER A 864 10.68 -31.98 17.91
C SER A 864 10.21 -31.85 16.46
N LYS A 865 9.49 -32.85 15.93
CA LYS A 865 8.91 -32.78 14.57
C LYS A 865 7.92 -31.62 14.37
N SER A 866 7.31 -31.15 15.45
CA SER A 866 6.25 -30.14 15.45
C SER A 866 6.69 -28.83 16.11
N VAL A 867 7.94 -28.80 16.60
CA VAL A 867 8.59 -27.64 17.22
C VAL A 867 9.88 -27.40 16.46
N THR A 868 9.80 -26.61 15.40
CA THR A 868 10.85 -26.46 14.39
C THR A 868 11.57 -25.13 14.53
N ALA A 869 12.80 -25.07 14.01
CA ALA A 869 13.62 -23.87 13.98
C ALA A 869 13.98 -23.50 12.54
N LEU A 870 13.72 -22.26 12.16
CA LEU A 870 14.04 -21.69 10.86
C LEU A 870 15.15 -20.65 11.02
N GLN A 871 16.19 -20.77 10.19
CA GLN A 871 17.27 -19.78 10.13
C GLN A 871 17.17 -19.02 8.81
N ILE A 872 17.16 -17.69 8.89
CA ILE A 872 16.95 -16.79 7.75
C ILE A 872 18.29 -16.13 7.41
N SER A 873 18.94 -16.61 6.36
CA SER A 873 20.17 -16.01 5.86
C SER A 873 19.90 -14.65 5.21
N GLY A 874 20.64 -13.62 5.63
CA GLY A 874 20.38 -12.22 5.29
C GLY A 874 19.20 -11.61 6.06
N GLY A 875 18.62 -12.34 7.01
CA GLY A 875 17.56 -11.83 7.87
C GLY A 875 18.13 -11.08 9.06
N ALA A 876 17.68 -9.85 9.26
CA ALA A 876 17.84 -9.13 10.52
C ALA A 876 16.73 -9.53 11.51
N HIS A 877 16.44 -8.71 12.52
CA HIS A 877 15.45 -9.01 13.56
C HIS A 877 14.07 -9.28 12.93
N HIS A 878 13.54 -10.50 13.09
CA HIS A 878 12.22 -10.98 12.62
C HIS A 878 11.78 -10.49 11.21
N LEU A 879 12.68 -10.55 10.22
CA LEU A 879 12.39 -10.12 8.84
C LEU A 879 11.21 -10.90 8.20
N ASP A 880 10.99 -12.13 8.62
CA ASP A 880 9.87 -12.99 8.25
C ASP A 880 8.50 -12.36 8.53
N LEU A 881 8.31 -11.65 9.65
CA LEU A 881 7.03 -11.03 9.99
C LEU A 881 6.70 -9.77 9.19
N ARG A 882 7.69 -9.18 8.50
CA ARG A 882 7.47 -8.00 7.64
C ARG A 882 6.64 -8.36 6.41
N GLY A 883 5.98 -7.36 5.83
CA GLY A 883 5.29 -7.55 4.54
C GLY A 883 6.27 -7.89 3.42
N GLY A 884 5.78 -8.56 2.38
CA GLY A 884 6.55 -8.88 1.19
C GLY A 884 7.24 -7.66 0.58
N ASN A 885 8.54 -7.76 0.31
CA ASN A 885 9.32 -6.70 -0.31
C ASN A 885 10.18 -7.25 -1.47
N PRO A 886 10.32 -6.51 -2.60
CA PRO A 886 11.19 -6.93 -3.70
C PRO A 886 12.65 -7.19 -3.30
N ALA A 887 13.17 -6.47 -2.29
CA ALA A 887 14.52 -6.63 -1.77
C ALA A 887 14.67 -7.76 -0.72
N ASP A 888 13.60 -8.52 -0.45
CA ASP A 888 13.66 -9.66 0.47
C ASP A 888 14.67 -10.73 -0.03
N PRO A 889 15.58 -11.20 0.84
CA PRO A 889 16.50 -12.27 0.49
C PRO A 889 15.73 -13.57 0.18
N PRO A 890 16.22 -14.43 -0.72
CA PRO A 890 15.55 -15.70 -1.02
C PRO A 890 15.25 -16.54 0.22
N SER A 891 16.13 -16.48 1.24
CA SER A 891 15.96 -17.22 2.49
C SER A 891 14.69 -16.83 3.27
N VAL A 892 14.27 -15.55 3.29
CA VAL A 892 13.06 -15.17 4.02
C VAL A 892 11.80 -15.60 3.27
N LYS A 893 11.83 -15.60 1.94
CA LYS A 893 10.70 -16.11 1.12
C LYS A 893 10.46 -17.60 1.39
N VAL A 894 11.54 -18.39 1.51
CA VAL A 894 11.47 -19.80 1.88
C VAL A 894 10.99 -19.98 3.33
N ALA A 895 11.45 -19.15 4.27
CA ALA A 895 11.00 -19.20 5.66
C ALA A 895 9.50 -18.91 5.79
N ARG A 896 9.00 -17.83 5.17
CA ARG A 896 7.57 -17.49 5.12
C ARG A 896 6.73 -18.61 4.50
N GLN A 897 7.21 -19.22 3.41
CA GLN A 897 6.54 -20.37 2.81
C GLN A 897 6.49 -21.57 3.78
N THR A 898 7.55 -21.81 4.54
CA THR A 898 7.61 -22.88 5.54
C THR A 898 6.67 -22.61 6.73
N GLU A 899 6.54 -21.36 7.14
CA GLU A 899 5.57 -20.91 8.15
C GLU A 899 4.13 -21.13 7.67
N ILE A 900 3.82 -20.76 6.42
CA ILE A 900 2.51 -21.02 5.78
C ILE A 900 2.20 -22.51 5.78
N GLU A 901 3.16 -23.36 5.43
CA GLU A 901 3.00 -24.82 5.41
C GLU A 901 2.76 -25.39 6.82
N ALA A 902 3.50 -24.90 7.82
CA ALA A 902 3.29 -25.29 9.21
C ALA A 902 1.88 -24.90 9.71
N ILE A 903 1.46 -23.66 9.46
CA ILE A 903 0.11 -23.16 9.81
C ILE A 903 -0.96 -24.01 9.12
N SER A 904 -0.81 -24.27 7.81
CA SER A 904 -1.73 -25.12 7.06
C SER A 904 -1.83 -26.53 7.65
N GLY A 905 -0.70 -27.10 8.06
CA GLY A 905 -0.64 -28.39 8.74
C GLY A 905 -1.41 -28.39 10.06
N TRP A 906 -1.18 -27.40 10.92
CA TRP A 906 -1.86 -27.29 12.22
C TRP A 906 -3.37 -27.10 12.08
N LEU A 907 -3.82 -26.32 11.10
CA LEU A 907 -5.24 -26.10 10.85
C LEU A 907 -5.92 -27.37 10.34
N LYS A 908 -5.26 -28.12 9.45
CA LYS A 908 -5.75 -29.42 8.99
C LYS A 908 -5.82 -30.45 10.12
N GLU A 909 -4.85 -30.46 11.03
CA GLU A 909 -4.90 -31.31 12.23
C GLU A 909 -6.02 -30.92 13.19
N TYR A 910 -6.40 -29.64 13.25
CA TYR A 910 -7.49 -29.16 14.10
C TYR A 910 -8.88 -29.53 13.56
N GLU A 911 -9.03 -29.61 12.23
CA GLU A 911 -10.29 -30.00 11.59
C GLU A 911 -10.61 -31.50 11.68
N ASN A 912 -9.58 -32.34 11.84
CA ASN A 912 -9.71 -33.80 11.98
C ASN A 912 -9.86 -34.23 13.45
#